data_AF-A0A931H763-F1
#
_entry.id   AF-A0A931H763-F1
#
_cell.length_a   1.000
_cell.length_b   1.000
_cell.length_c   1.000
_cell.angle_alpha   90.00
_cell.angle_beta   90.00
_cell.angle_gamma   90.00
#
_symmetry.space_group_name_H-M   'P 1'
#
loop_
_entity.id
_entity.type
_entity.pdbx_description
1 polymer ?
#
loop_
_entity_poly.entity_id
_entity_poly.type
_entity_poly.pdbx_seq_one_letter_code
_entity_poly.pdbx_strand_id
1 'polypeptide(L)'
;MFNAAPGATYLAQVVNIYEQLGHNLQQLANNLDDIPVFQSLHPNFQTAAEFAADFLTPLGLQNDSVALSFVIDKFNAGVAKGEIMYEGLLALEGIGSGAASQYVAAKAILENKTAVSEYYSVTKAVDQTDLNTLQLVLNGVTADPASVTAAKTGIDNGTLGTSGIEVTLTPSQDSVVGTTSSDTINGLFGDATASNNTFTAGDSVDGAAGTDRLNLVALGTTASQAVTVKNVESINIQDTVGATFNALLVENTPGIAFNSTLAGQTSTVTNAALASVMGLSGKGNLTVDYSVTSGAADTANVVLNTVGTSTTARSTVNVADGNTVEKVVIAAEGTNFVTLVGGTADANVTVTGAGTNNFDLSAVGAVAAVATIDASASTGTNTFVLGTTLNTGDVVKGGTGADTVSTNFTLATLTKPTMTGVETLTSDFDAAAIVDLSGTTGLTTINLAGSSADQTLTKATSSVATINVTSEADADNVLHFGYGATTMGSLALKLGSTAATAAAITLADVNLDNTTALALSTVGTKAIDINGTIDLNGDQSAVSVTAGANLEYGGIRVDGGDVGSYTKTIASNVVSSGGIWTVGGDIGPVTVTVGANAESYSWIAASGAGDIGDVSITVTGDSSIADQYLDAAGNIGNITYSVTGDDFSGFIAAEASGGSVGNVNITMTGDDSHGHAWISAGTFSGAADVSTIGNISVSVAGDNSTFSGQFNVSGGDVGNVTFAYVGDGGSGSIAVQAGYRYGGDGDDYLGGGSIGNVSFSMDGDSSGYLALAASGGTIGDITISATNGADVDVHVSAGSLSYSGGLENAGSIGNISISVGDDSNVSGSFNASGGDIGNVTVMVTGDNASGTIQIEASSSSGAGSNGDYTHGGNVGNIVLDINGQSTMSLDVFASGGNIGTVSVSVEGNGASAGLSLHSFATDTGSTGGNIGAVSVTLGDSTSIVVSGGFEGTLESLTVVGGDSVSAGFFFSGGSGGMVGDVSIAVGDSSSVAYAVSGFGGDTSNVTITTGNNADVEVLLENFTGTAGATSITTGTNSDVVFSGGNISSIGGLTLAGGDSASTASIHVTGTVNDFGGVAGSTWKGAMTVDLSAVVVGTTVQVGAGGSNVTGTQGSDNIFMGAGVDTYHFAAPGGAADVLFAFKAGAGADVIDVAHVTNFTANTYTTNTADTILNDEAAKLTDIAGGQDLTTAAGVKAALNAGGEYALIDVAANSSSTFITAASATSQQFFVWEVVENTADTEVDTVTLVGVVNTSTAFSALVAANLV
;
A
#
# COMPACT_ATOMS: atom_id res chain seq x y z
N MET A 1 9.96 -54.60 69.33
CA MET A 1 8.96 -53.72 68.70
C MET A 1 9.51 -52.31 68.51
N PHE A 2 9.69 -51.50 69.55
CA PHE A 2 10.14 -50.10 69.41
C PHE A 2 11.68 -49.90 69.36
N ASN A 3 12.46 -50.98 69.51
CA ASN A 3 13.92 -50.94 69.74
C ASN A 3 14.34 -49.92 70.83
N ALA A 4 13.52 -49.82 71.89
CA ALA A 4 13.70 -48.87 72.99
C ALA A 4 13.63 -49.60 74.34
N ALA A 5 14.38 -49.12 75.33
CA ALA A 5 14.16 -49.50 76.71
C ALA A 5 12.99 -48.68 77.24
N PRO A 6 11.85 -49.28 77.65
CA PRO A 6 10.71 -48.48 78.11
C PRO A 6 11.09 -47.74 79.41
N GLY A 7 10.80 -46.45 79.53
CA GLY A 7 10.90 -45.80 80.85
C GLY A 7 9.95 -46.46 81.85
N ALA A 8 10.19 -46.28 83.15
CA ALA A 8 9.38 -46.89 84.21
C ALA A 8 7.89 -46.56 84.07
N THR A 9 7.57 -45.33 83.63
CA THR A 9 6.21 -44.90 83.29
C THR A 9 5.59 -45.74 82.16
N TYR A 10 6.27 -45.91 81.02
CA TYR A 10 5.75 -46.72 79.92
C TYR A 10 5.72 -48.21 80.26
N LEU A 11 6.70 -48.72 81.01
CA LEU A 11 6.67 -50.10 81.48
C LEU A 11 5.44 -50.37 82.33
N ALA A 12 5.10 -49.47 83.28
CA ALA A 12 3.89 -49.59 84.08
C ALA A 12 2.61 -49.61 83.23
N GLN A 13 2.54 -48.77 82.18
CA GLN A 13 1.42 -48.76 81.25
C GLN A 13 1.33 -50.06 80.43
N VAL A 14 2.44 -50.56 79.90
CA VAL A 14 2.49 -51.81 79.14
C VAL A 14 2.10 -52.99 80.02
N VAL A 15 2.58 -53.05 81.27
CA VAL A 15 2.18 -54.06 82.26
C VAL A 15 0.68 -54.00 82.52
N ASN A 16 0.10 -52.82 82.72
CA ASN A 16 -1.35 -52.67 82.91
C ASN A 16 -2.15 -53.20 81.70
N ILE A 17 -1.69 -52.95 80.48
CA ILE A 17 -2.34 -53.48 79.26
C ILE A 17 -2.19 -55.01 79.21
N TYR A 18 -1.01 -55.54 79.53
CA TYR A 18 -0.75 -56.97 79.56
C TYR A 18 -1.66 -57.74 80.54
N GLU A 19 -1.85 -57.19 81.75
CA GLU A 19 -2.78 -57.72 82.75
C GLU A 19 -4.23 -57.70 82.26
N GLN A 20 -4.66 -56.62 81.59
CA GLN A 20 -6.02 -56.50 81.02
C GLN A 20 -6.29 -57.52 79.89
N LEU A 21 -5.26 -57.91 79.15
CA LEU A 21 -5.34 -58.90 78.08
C LEU A 21 -5.24 -60.34 78.60
N GLY A 22 -5.25 -60.56 79.92
CA GLY A 22 -5.17 -61.89 80.52
C GLY A 22 -3.81 -62.55 80.32
N HIS A 23 -2.73 -61.76 80.32
CA HIS A 23 -1.35 -62.20 80.13
C HIS A 23 -1.05 -62.81 78.74
N ASN A 24 -1.63 -62.25 77.67
CA ASN A 24 -1.39 -62.69 76.30
C ASN A 24 -0.41 -61.75 75.57
N LEU A 25 0.84 -62.20 75.34
CA LEU A 25 1.90 -61.40 74.71
C LEU A 25 1.67 -61.12 73.22
N GLN A 26 1.05 -62.05 72.48
CA GLN A 26 0.73 -61.85 71.07
C GLN A 26 -0.35 -60.76 70.91
N GLN A 27 -1.40 -60.81 71.75
CA GLN A 27 -2.42 -59.75 71.77
C GLN A 27 -1.86 -58.41 72.24
N LEU A 28 -0.90 -58.41 73.17
CA LEU A 28 -0.20 -57.19 73.57
C LEU A 28 0.59 -56.59 72.39
N ALA A 29 1.33 -57.40 71.64
CA ALA A 29 2.05 -56.95 70.46
C ALA A 29 1.11 -56.35 69.40
N ASN A 30 -0.03 -56.98 69.15
CA ASN A 30 -1.03 -56.46 68.22
C ASN A 30 -1.62 -55.12 68.69
N ASN A 31 -1.91 -54.97 69.98
CA ASN A 31 -2.39 -53.70 70.52
C ASN A 31 -1.35 -52.58 70.45
N LEU A 32 -0.06 -52.92 70.55
CA LEU A 32 1.03 -51.94 70.44
C LEU A 32 1.32 -51.53 68.99
N ASP A 33 0.92 -52.31 67.99
CA ASP A 33 1.00 -51.93 66.57
C ASP A 33 0.09 -50.74 66.24
N ASP A 34 -1.08 -50.69 66.89
CA ASP A 34 -2.12 -49.69 66.63
C ASP A 34 -1.85 -48.32 67.28
N ILE A 35 -0.82 -48.18 68.12
CA ILE A 35 -0.55 -46.89 68.79
C ILE A 35 0.19 -45.93 67.83
N PRO A 36 -0.11 -44.61 67.87
CA PRO A 36 0.49 -43.63 66.95
C PRO A 36 2.03 -43.64 66.94
N VAL A 37 2.64 -43.88 68.10
CA VAL A 37 4.10 -43.94 68.26
C VAL A 37 4.73 -45.13 67.54
N PHE A 38 4.02 -46.26 67.43
CA PHE A 38 4.50 -47.40 66.64
C PHE A 38 4.35 -47.10 65.15
N GLN A 39 3.22 -46.53 64.73
CA GLN A 39 2.96 -46.15 63.35
C GLN A 39 3.89 -45.03 62.85
N SER A 40 4.44 -44.18 63.73
CA SER A 40 5.47 -43.21 63.32
C SER A 40 6.82 -43.89 63.05
N LEU A 41 7.16 -44.96 63.78
CA LEU A 41 8.39 -45.74 63.55
C LEU A 41 8.24 -46.72 62.37
N HIS A 42 7.05 -47.27 62.21
CA HIS A 42 6.73 -48.24 61.17
C HIS A 42 5.47 -47.84 60.41
N PRO A 43 5.51 -46.78 59.57
CA PRO A 43 4.32 -46.28 58.90
C PRO A 43 3.58 -47.32 58.06
N ASN A 44 2.25 -47.21 58.01
CA ASN A 44 1.39 -48.14 57.25
C ASN A 44 1.70 -48.14 55.74
N PHE A 45 2.41 -47.11 55.23
CA PHE A 45 2.86 -47.02 53.84
C PHE A 45 4.21 -47.68 53.58
N GLN A 46 4.90 -48.23 54.59
CA GLN A 46 6.14 -48.99 54.37
C GLN A 46 5.88 -50.23 53.52
N THR A 47 6.78 -50.48 52.59
CA THR A 47 6.84 -51.74 51.85
C THR A 47 7.26 -52.90 52.76
N ALA A 48 6.97 -54.13 52.34
CA ALA A 48 7.39 -55.33 53.05
C ALA A 48 8.92 -55.38 53.27
N ALA A 49 9.69 -54.90 52.29
CA ALA A 49 11.15 -54.88 52.34
C ALA A 49 11.69 -53.81 53.30
N GLU A 50 11.12 -52.60 53.27
CA GLU A 50 11.47 -51.53 54.22
C GLU A 50 11.15 -51.96 55.66
N PHE A 51 9.96 -52.52 55.90
CA PHE A 51 9.59 -53.03 57.22
C PHE A 51 10.50 -54.17 57.69
N ALA A 52 10.84 -55.11 56.80
CA ALA A 52 11.74 -56.21 57.14
C ALA A 52 13.16 -55.71 57.47
N ALA A 53 13.69 -54.76 56.70
CA ALA A 53 14.97 -54.15 56.98
C ALA A 53 14.97 -53.41 58.33
N ASP A 54 13.95 -52.61 58.61
CA ASP A 54 13.80 -51.85 59.86
C ASP A 54 13.71 -52.76 61.08
N PHE A 55 12.91 -53.84 61.00
CA PHE A 55 12.74 -54.78 62.09
C PHE A 55 14.01 -55.61 62.36
N LEU A 56 14.70 -56.06 61.30
CA LEU A 56 15.83 -56.99 61.42
C LEU A 56 17.17 -56.29 61.67
N THR A 57 17.31 -55.01 61.29
CA THR A 57 18.55 -54.24 61.50
C THR A 57 18.98 -54.19 62.97
N PRO A 58 18.10 -53.89 63.95
CA PRO A 58 18.46 -53.90 65.35
C PRO A 58 18.92 -55.25 65.90
N LEU A 59 18.67 -56.35 65.18
CA LEU A 59 19.04 -57.72 65.54
C LEU A 59 20.28 -58.20 64.76
N GLY A 60 20.83 -57.39 63.85
CA GLY A 60 21.96 -57.75 62.99
C GLY A 60 21.60 -58.75 61.89
N LEU A 61 20.31 -58.86 61.52
CA LEU A 61 19.80 -59.83 60.54
C LEU A 61 19.31 -59.20 59.23
N GLN A 62 19.52 -57.90 59.02
CA GLN A 62 19.05 -57.17 57.85
C GLN A 62 19.61 -57.67 56.51
N ASN A 63 20.72 -58.42 56.54
CA ASN A 63 21.33 -59.03 55.36
C ASN A 63 21.08 -60.55 55.28
N ASP A 64 20.35 -61.14 56.23
CA ASP A 64 20.06 -62.56 56.24
C ASP A 64 18.82 -62.87 55.40
N SER A 65 19.04 -63.52 54.26
CA SER A 65 17.97 -63.79 53.28
C SER A 65 16.81 -64.63 53.84
N VAL A 66 17.05 -65.51 54.82
CA VAL A 66 16.01 -66.35 55.42
C VAL A 66 15.17 -65.53 56.39
N ALA A 67 15.79 -64.70 57.23
CA ALA A 67 15.08 -63.78 58.11
C ALA A 67 14.26 -62.74 57.33
N LEU A 68 14.86 -62.15 56.27
CA LEU A 68 14.15 -61.24 55.36
C LEU A 68 12.94 -61.92 54.73
N SER A 69 13.11 -63.13 54.18
CA SER A 69 12.01 -63.88 53.56
C SER A 69 10.90 -64.20 54.57
N PHE A 70 11.25 -64.60 55.79
CA PHE A 70 10.28 -64.87 56.86
C PHE A 70 9.38 -63.66 57.16
N VAL A 71 9.97 -62.46 57.27
CA VAL A 71 9.22 -61.23 57.55
C VAL A 71 8.41 -60.80 56.34
N ILE A 72 9.01 -60.80 55.14
CA ILE A 72 8.36 -60.39 53.89
C ILE A 72 7.18 -61.31 53.56
N ASP A 73 7.33 -62.63 53.69
CA ASP A 73 6.28 -63.60 53.37
C ASP A 73 5.07 -63.42 54.30
N LYS A 74 5.29 -63.16 55.60
CA LYS A 74 4.21 -62.90 56.56
C LYS A 74 3.56 -61.53 56.35
N PHE A 75 4.35 -60.51 56.02
CA PHE A 75 3.82 -59.19 55.67
C PHE A 75 2.93 -59.26 54.42
N ASN A 76 3.40 -59.95 53.38
CA ASN A 76 2.63 -60.16 52.15
C ASN A 76 1.41 -61.07 52.36
N ALA A 77 1.43 -61.94 53.37
CA ALA A 77 0.27 -62.72 53.81
C ALA A 77 -0.76 -61.90 54.62
N GLY A 78 -0.53 -60.60 54.84
CA GLY A 78 -1.43 -59.69 55.53
C GLY A 78 -1.42 -59.84 57.05
N VAL A 79 -0.39 -60.46 57.62
CA VAL A 79 -0.21 -60.54 59.08
C VAL A 79 0.15 -59.14 59.62
N ALA A 80 -0.43 -58.75 60.77
CA ALA A 80 -0.15 -57.44 61.37
C ALA A 80 1.34 -57.30 61.74
N LYS A 81 1.90 -56.09 61.64
CA LYS A 81 3.34 -55.85 61.88
C LYS A 81 3.74 -56.24 63.31
N GLY A 82 2.88 -55.98 64.29
CA GLY A 82 3.07 -56.39 65.69
C GLY A 82 3.17 -57.91 65.86
N GLU A 83 2.28 -58.66 65.18
CA GLU A 83 2.28 -60.12 65.19
C GLU A 83 3.54 -60.70 64.53
N ILE A 84 3.95 -60.13 63.39
CA ILE A 84 5.18 -60.55 62.69
C ILE A 84 6.41 -60.37 63.58
N MET A 85 6.51 -59.23 64.28
CA MET A 85 7.62 -58.98 65.20
C MET A 85 7.61 -59.95 66.39
N TYR A 86 6.43 -60.24 66.96
CA TYR A 86 6.29 -61.20 68.05
C TYR A 86 6.77 -62.60 67.62
N GLU A 87 6.29 -63.10 66.48
CA GLU A 87 6.69 -64.41 65.97
C GLU A 87 8.17 -64.47 65.59
N GLY A 88 8.73 -63.39 65.03
CA GLY A 88 10.16 -63.31 64.72
C GLY A 88 11.05 -63.35 65.96
N LEU A 89 10.67 -62.64 67.02
CA LEU A 89 11.40 -62.67 68.30
C LEU A 89 11.25 -64.04 69.00
N LEU A 90 10.06 -64.64 68.97
CA LEU A 90 9.83 -65.99 69.51
C LEU A 90 10.66 -67.05 68.76
N ALA A 91 10.78 -66.92 67.44
CA ALA A 91 11.65 -67.79 66.63
C ALA A 91 13.12 -67.69 67.04
N LEU A 92 13.60 -66.48 67.34
CA LEU A 92 14.97 -66.26 67.84
C LEU A 92 15.19 -66.83 69.24
N GLU A 93 14.22 -66.73 70.14
CA GLU A 93 14.30 -67.31 71.48
C GLU A 93 14.49 -68.83 71.44
N GLY A 94 13.87 -69.50 70.46
CA GLY A 94 14.01 -70.95 70.21
C GLY A 94 15.37 -71.41 69.65
N ILE A 95 16.26 -70.49 69.27
CA ILE A 95 17.57 -70.81 68.68
C ILE A 95 18.52 -71.41 69.74
N GLY A 96 19.08 -72.58 69.44
CA GLY A 96 20.09 -73.26 70.27
C GLY A 96 21.53 -72.96 69.85
N SER A 97 22.51 -73.33 70.69
CA SER A 97 23.94 -73.06 70.49
C SER A 97 24.58 -73.73 69.26
N GLY A 98 23.89 -74.68 68.62
CA GLY A 98 24.32 -75.36 67.39
C GLY A 98 23.74 -74.78 66.09
N ALA A 99 22.97 -73.69 66.16
CA ALA A 99 22.41 -73.03 64.98
C ALA A 99 23.45 -72.18 64.23
N ALA A 100 23.08 -71.63 63.07
CA ALA A 100 23.94 -70.75 62.28
C ALA A 100 24.37 -69.52 63.11
N SER A 101 25.62 -69.09 62.95
CA SER A 101 26.26 -68.10 63.82
C SER A 101 25.53 -66.75 63.86
N GLN A 102 24.89 -66.34 62.76
CA GLN A 102 24.11 -65.10 62.71
C GLN A 102 22.85 -65.15 63.58
N TYR A 103 22.18 -66.30 63.70
CA TYR A 103 21.00 -66.43 64.58
C TYR A 103 21.40 -66.57 66.05
N VAL A 104 22.54 -67.21 66.32
CA VAL A 104 23.13 -67.23 67.67
C VAL A 104 23.51 -65.80 68.10
N ALA A 105 24.11 -65.02 67.20
CA ALA A 105 24.44 -63.61 67.45
C ALA A 105 23.18 -62.75 67.62
N ALA A 106 22.17 -62.92 66.78
CA ALA A 106 20.89 -62.19 66.89
C ALA A 106 20.15 -62.50 68.20
N LYS A 107 20.13 -63.76 68.62
CA LYS A 107 19.61 -64.16 69.94
C LYS A 107 20.40 -63.48 71.06
N ALA A 108 21.73 -63.49 70.99
CA ALA A 108 22.56 -62.80 71.98
C ALA A 108 22.31 -61.28 72.02
N ILE A 109 22.11 -60.62 70.87
CA ILE A 109 21.72 -59.20 70.80
C ILE A 109 20.38 -58.97 71.51
N LEU A 110 19.38 -59.81 71.25
CA LEU A 110 18.07 -59.71 71.87
C LEU A 110 18.13 -59.88 73.39
N GLU A 111 18.85 -60.90 73.87
CA GLU A 111 19.06 -61.15 75.30
C GLU A 111 19.79 -59.97 75.96
N ASN A 112 20.85 -59.47 75.33
CA ASN A 112 21.63 -58.33 75.82
C ASN A 112 20.79 -57.04 75.88
N LYS A 113 20.02 -56.73 74.84
CA LYS A 113 19.10 -55.57 74.82
C LYS A 113 18.01 -55.69 75.87
N THR A 114 17.48 -56.88 76.10
CA THR A 114 16.51 -57.15 77.16
C THR A 114 17.12 -56.88 78.53
N ALA A 115 18.35 -57.36 78.77
CA ALA A 115 19.07 -57.14 80.04
C ALA A 115 19.41 -55.67 80.32
N VAL A 116 19.69 -54.87 79.27
CA VAL A 116 19.89 -53.41 79.39
C VAL A 116 18.55 -52.72 79.63
N SER A 117 17.50 -53.11 78.90
CA SER A 117 16.14 -52.56 79.08
C SER A 117 15.62 -52.79 80.49
N GLU A 118 15.71 -54.00 81.02
CA GLU A 118 15.30 -54.32 82.38
C GLU A 118 16.08 -53.51 83.41
N TYR A 119 17.39 -53.34 83.21
CA TYR A 119 18.21 -52.51 84.08
C TYR A 119 17.76 -51.05 84.08
N TYR A 120 17.52 -50.47 82.91
CA TYR A 120 17.03 -49.09 82.76
C TYR A 120 15.63 -48.88 83.36
N SER A 121 14.70 -49.76 83.00
CA SER A 121 13.26 -49.61 83.28
C SER A 121 12.90 -50.01 84.72
N VAL A 122 13.52 -51.07 85.23
CA VAL A 122 13.16 -51.69 86.52
C VAL A 122 14.20 -51.38 87.58
N THR A 123 15.48 -51.64 87.30
CA THR A 123 16.53 -51.47 88.32
C THR A 123 16.77 -49.99 88.63
N LYS A 124 16.79 -49.15 87.60
CA LYS A 124 16.97 -47.70 87.73
C LYS A 124 15.68 -46.91 87.83
N ALA A 125 14.58 -47.50 87.38
CA ALA A 125 13.27 -46.87 87.39
C ALA A 125 13.28 -45.46 86.76
N VAL A 126 13.95 -45.30 85.61
CA VAL A 126 14.06 -44.00 84.95
C VAL A 126 12.71 -43.62 84.32
N ASP A 127 12.12 -42.51 84.76
CA ASP A 127 10.79 -42.01 84.35
C ASP A 127 10.81 -41.20 83.03
N GLN A 128 11.55 -41.68 82.03
CA GLN A 128 11.61 -41.03 80.71
C GLN A 128 10.44 -41.49 79.81
N THR A 129 9.90 -40.56 79.02
CA THR A 129 8.80 -40.80 78.08
C THR A 129 9.11 -40.36 76.64
N ASP A 130 10.23 -39.66 76.39
CA ASP A 130 10.69 -39.33 75.04
C ASP A 130 11.24 -40.57 74.32
N LEU A 131 10.59 -40.97 73.22
CA LEU A 131 10.94 -42.20 72.50
C LEU A 131 12.39 -42.21 71.99
N ASN A 132 12.89 -41.09 71.46
CA ASN A 132 14.25 -41.01 70.93
C ASN A 132 15.28 -41.26 72.03
N THR A 133 15.07 -40.63 73.18
CA THR A 133 15.88 -40.83 74.38
C THR A 133 15.82 -42.29 74.86
N LEU A 134 14.65 -42.92 74.81
CA LEU A 134 14.47 -44.33 75.18
C LEU A 134 15.13 -45.32 74.19
N GLN A 135 15.21 -44.98 72.90
CA GLN A 135 15.89 -45.78 71.88
C GLN A 135 17.41 -45.70 72.02
N LEU A 136 17.95 -44.55 72.40
CA LEU A 136 19.39 -44.37 72.64
C LEU A 136 19.94 -45.32 73.72
N VAL A 137 19.12 -45.66 74.72
CA VAL A 137 19.51 -46.62 75.78
C VAL A 137 19.95 -47.97 75.23
N LEU A 138 19.40 -48.39 74.09
CA LEU A 138 19.73 -49.67 73.45
C LEU A 138 20.67 -49.52 72.26
N ASN A 139 21.09 -48.29 71.94
CA ASN A 139 22.02 -48.03 70.86
C ASN A 139 23.42 -48.52 71.26
N GLY A 140 24.08 -49.27 70.36
CA GLY A 140 25.39 -49.89 70.64
C GLY A 140 25.35 -51.18 71.47
N VAL A 141 24.18 -51.68 71.89
CA VAL A 141 24.06 -53.02 72.49
C VAL A 141 24.12 -54.09 71.40
N THR A 142 25.15 -54.94 71.45
CA THR A 142 25.47 -55.94 70.41
C THR A 142 25.45 -57.36 70.97
N ALA A 143 25.88 -58.36 70.17
CA ALA A 143 26.00 -59.76 70.61
C ALA A 143 27.09 -59.95 71.68
N ASP A 144 28.04 -59.01 71.80
CA ASP A 144 29.10 -59.06 72.81
C ASP A 144 28.53 -58.68 74.20
N PRO A 145 28.64 -59.55 75.22
CA PRO A 145 28.24 -59.23 76.58
C PRO A 145 28.87 -57.96 77.16
N ALA A 146 30.07 -57.55 76.71
CA ALA A 146 30.72 -56.32 77.14
C ALA A 146 29.89 -55.07 76.80
N SER A 147 29.08 -55.11 75.73
CA SER A 147 28.19 -54.01 75.37
C SER A 147 27.07 -53.78 76.38
N VAL A 148 26.62 -54.83 77.08
CA VAL A 148 25.65 -54.71 78.19
C VAL A 148 26.28 -53.97 79.36
N THR A 149 27.52 -54.31 79.71
CA THR A 149 28.25 -53.60 80.77
C THR A 149 28.42 -52.13 80.40
N ALA A 150 28.85 -51.83 79.18
CA ALA A 150 29.01 -50.47 78.69
C ALA A 150 27.69 -49.67 78.75
N ALA A 151 26.58 -50.26 78.29
CA ALA A 151 25.28 -49.59 78.33
C ALA A 151 24.77 -49.38 79.77
N LYS A 152 24.93 -50.35 80.67
CA LYS A 152 24.57 -50.19 82.10
C LYS A 152 25.40 -49.09 82.76
N THR A 153 26.70 -49.05 82.49
CA THR A 153 27.56 -47.94 82.92
C THR A 153 27.12 -46.61 82.31
N GLY A 154 26.69 -46.60 81.05
CA GLY A 154 26.15 -45.41 80.39
C GLY A 154 24.87 -44.89 81.06
N ILE A 155 23.97 -45.79 81.44
CA ILE A 155 22.75 -45.47 82.21
C ILE A 155 23.12 -44.99 83.62
N ASP A 156 24.04 -45.68 84.30
CA ASP A 156 24.51 -45.31 85.64
C ASP A 156 25.09 -43.90 85.69
N ASN A 157 25.80 -43.53 84.63
CA ASN A 157 26.44 -42.23 84.48
C ASN A 157 25.51 -41.18 83.87
N GLY A 158 24.23 -41.52 83.57
CA GLY A 158 23.27 -40.59 82.97
C GLY A 158 23.55 -40.21 81.52
N THR A 159 24.48 -40.88 80.86
CA THR A 159 24.88 -40.67 79.45
C THR A 159 23.98 -41.38 78.44
N LEU A 160 23.05 -42.21 78.90
CA LEU A 160 22.02 -42.87 78.09
C LEU A 160 20.66 -42.70 78.78
N GLY A 161 19.65 -42.24 78.02
CA GLY A 161 18.27 -42.15 78.51
C GLY A 161 17.86 -40.84 79.20
N THR A 162 18.61 -39.76 79.02
CA THR A 162 18.34 -38.42 79.60
C THR A 162 17.98 -37.39 78.52
N SER A 163 17.02 -36.50 78.81
CA SER A 163 16.71 -35.34 77.94
C SER A 163 17.76 -34.24 78.13
N GLY A 164 17.99 -33.43 77.10
CA GLY A 164 18.80 -32.22 77.23
C GLY A 164 18.22 -31.24 78.26
N ILE A 165 19.07 -30.37 78.80
CA ILE A 165 18.69 -29.35 79.77
C ILE A 165 18.41 -28.01 79.08
N GLU A 166 17.49 -27.24 79.66
CA GLU A 166 17.30 -25.83 79.35
C GLU A 166 17.71 -25.01 80.58
N VAL A 167 18.74 -24.17 80.45
CA VAL A 167 19.32 -23.39 81.56
C VAL A 167 19.35 -21.92 81.21
N THR A 168 18.96 -21.05 82.15
CA THR A 168 19.15 -19.60 82.02
C THR A 168 20.24 -19.17 83.00
N LEU A 169 21.26 -18.50 82.48
CA LEU A 169 22.35 -17.95 83.28
C LEU A 169 21.84 -16.84 84.20
N THR A 170 22.55 -16.62 85.30
CA THR A 170 22.26 -15.64 86.34
C THR A 170 23.30 -14.52 86.33
N PRO A 171 23.07 -13.39 87.03
CA PRO A 171 24.11 -12.35 87.18
C PRO A 171 25.30 -12.77 88.09
N SER A 172 25.25 -13.96 88.68
CA SER A 172 26.35 -14.52 89.48
C SER A 172 27.19 -15.46 88.63
N GLN A 173 28.34 -15.89 89.15
CA GLN A 173 29.16 -16.87 88.46
C GLN A 173 28.41 -18.20 88.28
N ASP A 174 28.27 -18.64 87.04
CA ASP A 174 27.62 -19.89 86.66
C ASP A 174 28.62 -20.92 86.12
N SER A 175 28.40 -22.19 86.45
CA SER A 175 29.19 -23.33 85.95
C SER A 175 28.24 -24.37 85.38
N VAL A 176 27.83 -24.16 84.13
CA VAL A 176 26.89 -25.02 83.41
C VAL A 176 27.67 -26.13 82.72
N VAL A 177 27.33 -27.38 83.03
CA VAL A 177 27.76 -28.56 82.29
C VAL A 177 26.50 -29.22 81.76
N GLY A 178 26.45 -29.37 80.45
CA GLY A 178 25.40 -29.99 79.67
C GLY A 178 25.32 -31.50 79.89
N THR A 179 24.38 -32.10 79.18
CA THR A 179 24.16 -33.53 79.17
C THR A 179 24.79 -34.16 77.93
N THR A 180 24.48 -35.42 77.64
CA THR A 180 24.87 -36.06 76.37
C THR A 180 23.80 -35.90 75.28
N SER A 181 22.78 -35.09 75.55
CA SER A 181 21.66 -34.77 74.66
C SER A 181 21.72 -33.27 74.33
N SER A 182 21.02 -32.83 73.28
CA SER A 182 21.00 -31.43 72.87
C SER A 182 20.45 -30.48 73.96
N ASP A 183 21.30 -29.60 74.45
CA ASP A 183 21.01 -28.63 75.49
C ASP A 183 20.73 -27.22 74.94
N THR A 184 20.05 -26.39 75.72
CA THR A 184 19.81 -24.97 75.42
C THR A 184 20.16 -24.11 76.63
N ILE A 185 21.07 -23.17 76.44
CA ILE A 185 21.53 -22.24 77.46
C ILE A 185 21.14 -20.82 77.04
N ASN A 186 20.54 -20.05 77.93
CA ASN A 186 20.05 -18.69 77.67
C ASN A 186 20.80 -17.66 78.52
N GLY A 187 21.19 -16.51 77.95
CA GLY A 187 21.92 -15.47 78.66
C GLY A 187 21.69 -14.05 78.13
N LEU A 188 22.13 -13.06 78.91
CA LEU A 188 22.04 -11.62 78.61
C LEU A 188 23.42 -10.98 78.72
N PHE A 189 23.77 -10.05 77.82
CA PHE A 189 25.03 -9.29 77.92
C PHE A 189 24.89 -7.86 77.38
N GLY A 190 25.92 -7.05 77.62
CA GLY A 190 26.11 -5.74 76.99
C GLY A 190 25.50 -4.53 77.71
N ASP A 191 24.73 -4.73 78.78
CA ASP A 191 24.26 -3.63 79.63
C ASP A 191 25.45 -2.98 80.36
N ALA A 192 25.46 -1.64 80.44
CA ALA A 192 26.48 -0.89 81.18
C ALA A 192 26.42 -1.17 82.70
N THR A 193 25.26 -1.60 83.20
CA THR A 193 25.02 -2.05 84.57
C THR A 193 25.30 -3.54 84.66
N ALA A 194 26.44 -3.91 85.27
CA ALA A 194 26.91 -5.29 85.33
C ALA A 194 25.88 -6.31 85.84
N SER A 195 25.00 -5.92 86.78
CA SER A 195 23.97 -6.81 87.36
C SER A 195 22.84 -7.19 86.41
N ASN A 196 22.72 -6.51 85.26
CA ASN A 196 21.72 -6.84 84.24
C ASN A 196 22.24 -7.87 83.24
N ASN A 197 23.55 -8.12 83.24
CA ASN A 197 24.18 -9.15 82.41
C ASN A 197 24.15 -10.47 83.17
N THR A 198 23.86 -11.55 82.46
CA THR A 198 23.92 -12.92 82.98
C THR A 198 24.97 -13.78 82.29
N PHE A 199 25.55 -13.29 81.19
CA PHE A 199 26.74 -13.86 80.58
C PHE A 199 27.94 -12.99 80.97
N THR A 200 28.62 -13.37 82.05
CA THR A 200 29.57 -12.53 82.79
C THR A 200 30.92 -13.22 83.02
N ALA A 201 31.92 -12.43 83.40
CA ALA A 201 33.27 -12.96 83.62
C ALA A 201 33.29 -13.97 84.79
N GLY A 202 33.87 -15.14 84.54
CA GLY A 202 33.94 -16.25 85.49
C GLY A 202 32.96 -17.37 85.16
N ASP A 203 31.96 -17.13 84.31
CA ASP A 203 31.06 -18.17 83.87
C ASP A 203 31.81 -19.25 83.05
N SER A 204 31.30 -20.48 83.12
CA SER A 204 31.73 -21.60 82.29
C SER A 204 30.51 -22.33 81.77
N VAL A 205 30.41 -22.45 80.45
CA VAL A 205 29.39 -23.21 79.74
C VAL A 205 30.07 -24.32 78.97
N ASP A 206 29.76 -25.56 79.31
CA ASP A 206 30.17 -26.75 78.57
C ASP A 206 28.90 -27.47 78.11
N GLY A 207 28.58 -27.52 76.82
CA GLY A 207 27.41 -28.25 76.32
C GLY A 207 27.57 -29.78 76.39
N ALA A 208 28.76 -30.28 76.74
CA ALA A 208 29.10 -31.69 76.80
C ALA A 208 28.93 -32.41 75.44
N ALA A 209 28.06 -33.39 75.29
CA ALA A 209 27.88 -34.07 74.01
C ALA A 209 26.46 -33.84 73.52
N GLY A 210 26.25 -33.59 72.23
CA GLY A 210 24.91 -33.25 71.77
C GLY A 210 24.96 -32.31 70.59
N THR A 211 23.91 -31.50 70.47
CA THR A 211 23.88 -30.37 69.53
C THR A 211 23.31 -29.21 70.31
N ASP A 212 24.22 -28.48 70.93
CA ASP A 212 23.95 -27.59 72.03
C ASP A 212 23.87 -26.15 71.53
N ARG A 213 22.99 -25.37 72.15
CA ARG A 213 22.69 -23.99 71.75
C ARG A 213 22.93 -23.03 72.90
N LEU A 214 23.65 -21.95 72.64
CA LEU A 214 23.72 -20.79 73.53
C LEU A 214 22.96 -19.62 72.90
N ASN A 215 21.83 -19.23 73.47
CA ASN A 215 21.06 -18.08 73.04
C ASN A 215 21.36 -16.88 73.93
N LEU A 216 21.78 -15.78 73.32
CA LEU A 216 22.11 -14.53 74.02
C LEU A 216 21.22 -13.40 73.52
N VAL A 217 20.88 -12.48 74.41
CA VAL A 217 20.26 -11.19 74.06
C VAL A 217 21.21 -10.06 74.46
N ALA A 218 21.51 -9.19 73.51
CA ALA A 218 22.31 -7.99 73.77
C ALA A 218 21.42 -6.85 74.28
N LEU A 219 21.72 -6.36 75.49
CA LEU A 219 21.01 -5.28 76.18
C LEU A 219 21.64 -3.90 75.95
N GLY A 220 22.88 -3.84 75.45
CA GLY A 220 23.62 -2.61 75.20
C GLY A 220 24.92 -2.84 74.41
N THR A 221 25.67 -1.78 74.15
CA THR A 221 26.88 -1.80 73.30
C THR A 221 28.17 -2.15 74.05
N THR A 222 28.11 -2.43 75.36
CA THR A 222 29.28 -2.87 76.11
C THR A 222 29.70 -4.25 75.60
N ALA A 223 30.99 -4.47 75.35
CA ALA A 223 31.45 -5.78 74.89
C ALA A 223 31.15 -6.88 75.93
N SER A 224 30.83 -8.09 75.47
CA SER A 224 30.73 -9.24 76.36
C SER A 224 32.09 -9.51 76.99
N GLN A 225 32.06 -9.99 78.23
CA GLN A 225 33.26 -10.52 78.86
C GLN A 225 33.66 -11.84 78.18
N ALA A 226 34.93 -12.23 78.29
CA ALA A 226 35.36 -13.56 77.85
C ALA A 226 34.84 -14.61 78.83
N VAL A 227 34.05 -15.56 78.31
CA VAL A 227 33.43 -16.66 79.06
C VAL A 227 33.90 -17.97 78.45
N THR A 228 34.19 -18.96 79.29
CA THR A 228 34.59 -20.29 78.78
C THR A 228 33.37 -20.96 78.18
N VAL A 229 33.36 -21.18 76.86
CA VAL A 229 32.28 -21.89 76.15
C VAL A 229 32.88 -23.10 75.43
N LYS A 230 32.46 -24.31 75.80
CA LYS A 230 32.96 -25.58 75.24
C LYS A 230 31.80 -26.42 74.74
N ASN A 231 32.07 -27.25 73.73
CA ASN A 231 31.11 -28.20 73.19
C ASN A 231 29.71 -27.58 72.96
N VAL A 232 29.68 -26.38 72.38
CA VAL A 232 28.45 -25.74 71.93
C VAL A 232 28.56 -25.63 70.42
N GLU A 233 27.55 -26.08 69.68
CA GLU A 233 27.58 -26.07 68.21
C GLU A 233 27.07 -24.74 67.64
N SER A 234 26.16 -24.06 68.35
CA SER A 234 25.62 -22.78 67.90
C SER A 234 25.43 -21.75 69.01
N ILE A 235 25.87 -20.52 68.75
CA ILE A 235 25.66 -19.34 69.58
C ILE A 235 24.75 -18.38 68.79
N ASN A 236 23.53 -18.17 69.26
CA ASN A 236 22.55 -17.29 68.62
C ASN A 236 22.41 -16.01 69.43
N ILE A 237 22.63 -14.85 68.81
CA ILE A 237 22.61 -13.55 69.49
C ILE A 237 21.50 -12.70 68.90
N GLN A 238 20.49 -12.36 69.70
CA GLN A 238 19.53 -11.33 69.34
C GLN A 238 20.15 -9.96 69.62
N ASP A 239 20.43 -9.21 68.55
CA ASP A 239 21.04 -7.89 68.62
C ASP A 239 20.03 -6.77 68.29
N THR A 240 19.87 -5.88 69.25
CA THR A 240 18.99 -4.71 69.15
C THR A 240 19.75 -3.41 69.39
N VAL A 241 21.08 -3.44 69.37
CA VAL A 241 21.92 -2.32 69.85
C VAL A 241 23.23 -2.13 69.06
N GLY A 242 23.74 -3.13 68.34
CA GLY A 242 25.09 -3.14 67.77
C GLY A 242 26.10 -3.68 68.78
N ALA A 243 25.93 -4.95 69.14
CA ALA A 243 26.62 -5.58 70.25
C ALA A 243 28.05 -6.04 69.87
N THR A 244 28.94 -6.15 70.85
CA THR A 244 30.26 -6.78 70.67
C THR A 244 30.35 -8.06 71.49
N PHE A 245 30.54 -9.20 70.83
CA PHE A 245 30.76 -10.51 71.46
C PHE A 245 32.25 -10.87 71.44
N ASN A 246 32.78 -11.29 72.59
CA ASN A 246 34.17 -11.69 72.75
C ASN A 246 34.30 -13.22 72.76
N ALA A 247 34.84 -13.77 71.67
CA ALA A 247 34.99 -15.20 71.44
C ALA A 247 36.31 -15.80 71.96
N LEU A 248 37.12 -15.03 72.72
CA LEU A 248 38.47 -15.42 73.13
C LEU A 248 38.56 -16.80 73.83
N LEU A 249 37.53 -17.19 74.57
CA LEU A 249 37.45 -18.45 75.33
C LEU A 249 36.37 -19.40 74.80
N VAL A 250 35.97 -19.24 73.54
CA VAL A 250 35.03 -20.13 72.85
C VAL A 250 35.84 -21.23 72.13
N GLU A 251 35.60 -22.49 72.49
CA GLU A 251 36.28 -23.66 71.94
C GLU A 251 35.44 -24.36 70.85
N ASN A 252 36.04 -25.30 70.12
CA ASN A 252 35.37 -26.16 69.10
C ASN A 252 34.69 -25.43 67.92
N THR A 253 35.00 -24.15 67.72
CA THR A 253 34.63 -23.39 66.52
C THR A 253 33.13 -23.43 66.17
N PRO A 254 32.23 -22.95 67.06
CA PRO A 254 30.80 -22.94 66.83
C PRO A 254 30.39 -22.04 65.66
N GLY A 255 29.15 -22.21 65.22
CA GLY A 255 28.43 -21.17 64.50
C GLY A 255 28.04 -20.03 65.46
N ILE A 256 28.45 -18.79 65.17
CA ILE A 256 28.10 -17.59 65.95
C ILE A 256 27.22 -16.72 65.06
N ALA A 257 25.93 -16.63 65.36
CA ALA A 257 24.96 -15.96 64.51
C ALA A 257 24.30 -14.77 65.21
N PHE A 258 24.26 -13.62 64.55
CA PHE A 258 23.50 -12.46 64.97
C PHE A 258 22.15 -12.38 64.24
N ASN A 259 21.09 -12.09 64.99
CA ASN A 259 19.81 -11.62 64.49
C ASN A 259 19.66 -10.15 64.85
N SER A 260 20.06 -9.27 63.93
CA SER A 260 20.13 -7.83 64.15
C SER A 260 18.88 -7.12 63.64
N THR A 261 18.19 -6.40 64.50
CA THR A 261 16.89 -5.78 64.17
C THR A 261 16.98 -4.33 63.67
N LEU A 262 18.15 -3.68 63.82
CA LEU A 262 18.35 -2.26 63.49
C LEU A 262 19.31 -2.07 62.32
N ALA A 263 18.88 -1.28 61.34
CA ALA A 263 19.69 -0.91 60.18
C ALA A 263 20.89 -0.03 60.59
N GLY A 264 22.07 -0.31 60.02
CA GLY A 264 23.27 0.49 60.20
C GLY A 264 24.05 0.27 61.51
N GLN A 265 23.49 -0.46 62.48
CA GLN A 265 24.20 -0.84 63.71
C GLN A 265 25.12 -2.04 63.45
N THR A 266 26.31 -2.06 64.06
CA THR A 266 27.31 -3.11 63.81
C THR A 266 27.38 -4.12 64.94
N SER A 267 27.04 -5.37 64.65
CA SER A 267 27.34 -6.52 65.48
C SER A 267 28.80 -6.93 65.27
N THR A 268 29.58 -7.05 66.34
CA THR A 268 31.02 -7.32 66.27
C THR A 268 31.36 -8.63 66.98
N VAL A 269 32.17 -9.50 66.37
CA VAL A 269 32.82 -10.62 67.05
C VAL A 269 34.31 -10.31 67.16
N THR A 270 34.87 -10.41 68.36
CA THR A 270 36.32 -10.25 68.60
C THR A 270 36.95 -11.56 69.01
N ASN A 271 38.23 -11.76 68.66
CA ASN A 271 39.00 -12.96 68.96
C ASN A 271 38.36 -14.26 68.41
N ALA A 272 37.69 -14.18 67.26
CA ALA A 272 37.10 -15.36 66.64
C ALA A 272 38.16 -16.38 66.21
N ALA A 273 37.81 -17.67 66.22
CA ALA A 273 38.59 -18.70 65.58
C ALA A 273 38.25 -18.75 64.07
N LEU A 274 39.26 -18.89 63.20
CA LEU A 274 39.06 -18.91 61.74
C LEU A 274 38.07 -19.99 61.26
N ALA A 275 38.04 -21.16 61.92
CA ALA A 275 37.15 -22.25 61.54
C ALA A 275 35.69 -22.05 62.00
N SER A 276 35.39 -21.04 62.84
CA SER A 276 34.02 -20.72 63.23
C SER A 276 33.21 -20.20 62.03
N VAL A 277 31.90 -20.41 62.08
CA VAL A 277 30.96 -19.91 61.07
C VAL A 277 30.26 -18.66 61.61
N MET A 278 30.30 -17.56 60.87
CA MET A 278 29.74 -16.27 61.29
C MET A 278 28.41 -16.01 60.61
N GLY A 279 27.32 -15.98 61.37
CA GLY A 279 25.96 -15.77 60.87
C GLY A 279 25.49 -14.32 61.01
N LEU A 280 24.78 -13.82 60.00
CA LEU A 280 24.00 -12.59 60.09
C LEU A 280 22.60 -12.81 59.52
N SER A 281 21.61 -12.29 60.22
CA SER A 281 20.23 -12.15 59.76
C SER A 281 19.66 -10.79 60.19
N GLY A 282 18.73 -10.25 59.40
CA GLY A 282 18.10 -8.96 59.68
C GLY A 282 18.83 -7.75 59.08
N LYS A 283 18.80 -6.60 59.75
CA LYS A 283 19.10 -5.28 59.14
C LYS A 283 20.49 -4.71 59.49
N GLY A 284 21.16 -5.21 60.51
CA GLY A 284 22.44 -4.67 60.99
C GLY A 284 23.65 -5.07 60.14
N ASN A 285 24.81 -4.58 60.53
CA ASN A 285 26.12 -4.93 59.97
C ASN A 285 26.79 -6.02 60.83
N LEU A 286 27.77 -6.72 60.27
CA LEU A 286 28.63 -7.68 60.96
C LEU A 286 30.09 -7.27 60.77
N THR A 287 30.87 -7.27 61.84
CA THR A 287 32.34 -7.16 61.80
C THR A 287 32.96 -8.31 62.58
N VAL A 288 33.99 -8.95 62.02
CA VAL A 288 34.65 -10.10 62.63
C VAL A 288 36.15 -9.82 62.71
N ASP A 289 36.68 -9.85 63.92
CA ASP A 289 38.10 -9.77 64.24
C ASP A 289 38.58 -11.17 64.67
N TYR A 290 39.43 -11.78 63.85
CA TYR A 290 39.92 -13.14 64.06
C TYR A 290 41.21 -13.11 64.88
N SER A 291 41.35 -14.07 65.80
CA SER A 291 42.48 -14.15 66.72
C SER A 291 43.85 -14.33 66.04
N VAL A 292 43.89 -14.98 64.87
CA VAL A 292 45.10 -15.18 64.05
C VAL A 292 44.68 -15.20 62.57
N THR A 293 45.33 -14.38 61.74
CA THR A 293 45.13 -14.35 60.28
C THR A 293 46.44 -14.23 59.50
N SER A 294 47.57 -14.58 60.11
CA SER A 294 48.89 -14.48 59.45
C SER A 294 49.19 -15.66 58.50
N GLY A 295 48.22 -16.52 58.22
CA GLY A 295 48.34 -17.62 57.27
C GLY A 295 48.41 -17.10 55.84
N ALA A 296 48.53 -18.00 54.86
CA ALA A 296 48.47 -17.66 53.44
C ALA A 296 47.27 -18.34 52.75
N ALA A 297 46.34 -18.89 53.55
CA ALA A 297 45.19 -19.65 53.09
C ALA A 297 44.04 -19.58 54.12
N ASP A 298 43.89 -18.42 54.76
CA ASP A 298 42.91 -18.18 55.79
C ASP A 298 41.51 -18.03 55.17
N THR A 299 40.53 -18.74 55.73
CA THR A 299 39.16 -18.78 55.23
C THR A 299 38.18 -18.28 56.28
N ALA A 300 37.41 -17.23 55.94
CA ALA A 300 36.27 -16.77 56.72
C ALA A 300 34.99 -17.46 56.24
N ASN A 301 34.33 -18.21 57.13
CA ASN A 301 33.03 -18.85 56.83
C ASN A 301 31.89 -17.95 57.31
N VAL A 302 30.96 -17.62 56.41
CA VAL A 302 29.85 -16.70 56.66
C VAL A 302 28.52 -17.34 56.25
N VAL A 303 27.48 -17.12 57.04
CA VAL A 303 26.10 -17.49 56.72
C VAL A 303 25.23 -16.23 56.70
N LEU A 304 24.45 -16.05 55.64
CA LEU A 304 23.54 -14.92 55.48
C LEU A 304 22.11 -15.42 55.31
N ASN A 305 21.18 -14.88 56.10
CA ASN A 305 19.76 -15.17 55.94
C ASN A 305 18.92 -13.90 56.07
N THR A 306 18.37 -13.44 54.93
CA THR A 306 17.51 -12.25 54.86
C THR A 306 18.19 -11.02 55.45
N VAL A 307 19.35 -10.68 54.89
CA VAL A 307 20.25 -9.61 55.36
C VAL A 307 20.04 -8.30 54.58
N GLY A 308 19.99 -7.17 55.27
CA GLY A 308 19.78 -5.85 54.65
C GLY A 308 18.33 -5.64 54.18
N THR A 309 18.01 -4.45 53.65
CA THR A 309 16.63 -4.12 53.24
C THR A 309 16.47 -3.70 51.78
N SER A 310 17.51 -3.11 51.18
CA SER A 310 17.49 -2.68 49.77
C SER A 310 18.92 -2.45 49.26
N THR A 311 19.06 -2.20 47.96
CA THR A 311 20.34 -1.78 47.35
C THR A 311 20.89 -0.46 47.87
N THR A 312 20.03 0.40 48.43
CA THR A 312 20.39 1.70 49.06
C THR A 312 20.58 1.61 50.58
N ALA A 313 20.09 0.54 51.21
CA ALA A 313 20.20 0.28 52.64
C ALA A 313 20.72 -1.15 52.86
N ARG A 314 21.99 -1.34 52.47
CA ARG A 314 22.75 -2.59 52.59
C ARG A 314 23.29 -2.77 54.01
N SER A 315 23.41 -4.03 54.41
CA SER A 315 24.21 -4.41 55.58
C SER A 315 25.67 -4.58 55.18
N THR A 316 26.60 -4.05 55.97
CA THR A 316 28.03 -4.31 55.76
C THR A 316 28.43 -5.60 56.47
N VAL A 317 29.10 -6.51 55.78
CA VAL A 317 29.76 -7.70 56.36
C VAL A 317 31.26 -7.53 56.18
N ASN A 318 31.97 -7.28 57.27
CA ASN A 318 33.41 -7.01 57.26
C ASN A 318 34.17 -8.11 58.00
N VAL A 319 34.94 -8.89 57.25
CA VAL A 319 35.83 -9.93 57.79
C VAL A 319 37.31 -9.57 57.61
N ALA A 320 37.59 -8.37 57.10
CA ALA A 320 38.92 -7.90 56.76
C ALA A 320 39.48 -6.85 57.73
N ASP A 321 38.67 -6.28 58.63
CA ASP A 321 39.11 -5.23 59.54
C ASP A 321 40.23 -5.72 60.47
N GLY A 322 41.47 -5.29 60.20
CA GLY A 322 42.65 -5.77 60.91
C GLY A 322 43.09 -7.20 60.57
N ASN A 323 42.42 -7.87 59.64
CA ASN A 323 42.67 -9.26 59.24
C ASN A 323 43.33 -9.37 57.86
N THR A 324 44.08 -10.45 57.63
CA THR A 324 44.58 -10.86 56.30
C THR A 324 43.92 -12.17 55.87
N VAL A 325 42.64 -12.12 55.48
CA VAL A 325 41.87 -13.28 55.00
C VAL A 325 42.02 -13.44 53.48
N GLU A 326 42.33 -14.64 53.00
CA GLU A 326 42.45 -14.95 51.55
C GLU A 326 41.17 -15.50 50.92
N LYS A 327 40.24 -16.05 51.72
CA LYS A 327 38.99 -16.63 51.19
C LYS A 327 37.79 -16.33 52.06
N VAL A 328 36.67 -15.95 51.45
CA VAL A 328 35.38 -15.84 52.11
C VAL A 328 34.42 -16.86 51.50
N VAL A 329 33.85 -17.73 52.33
CA VAL A 329 32.82 -18.71 51.93
C VAL A 329 31.48 -18.27 52.51
N ILE A 330 30.51 -18.00 51.65
CA ILE A 330 29.19 -17.50 52.02
C ILE A 330 28.13 -18.56 51.68
N ALA A 331 27.40 -19.03 52.68
CA ALA A 331 26.15 -19.76 52.47
C ALA A 331 24.97 -18.80 52.65
N ALA A 332 24.21 -18.56 51.59
CA ALA A 332 23.19 -17.53 51.56
C ALA A 332 21.77 -18.10 51.32
N GLU A 333 20.84 -17.68 52.17
CA GLU A 333 19.41 -17.95 52.08
C GLU A 333 18.60 -16.65 52.15
N GLY A 334 17.34 -16.67 51.72
CA GLY A 334 16.48 -15.48 51.73
C GLY A 334 16.93 -14.41 50.74
N THR A 335 16.57 -13.14 50.97
CA THR A 335 17.01 -12.00 50.15
C THR A 335 18.07 -11.20 50.87
N ASN A 336 19.25 -11.07 50.28
CA ASN A 336 20.42 -10.46 50.91
C ASN A 336 20.90 -9.22 50.14
N PHE A 337 21.02 -8.08 50.81
CA PHE A 337 21.61 -6.84 50.31
C PHE A 337 22.84 -6.51 51.16
N VAL A 338 24.01 -6.89 50.68
CA VAL A 338 25.25 -6.86 51.47
C VAL A 338 26.32 -6.02 50.77
N THR A 339 27.05 -5.22 51.54
CA THR A 339 28.36 -4.71 51.16
C THR A 339 29.40 -5.59 51.83
N LEU A 340 30.19 -6.33 51.06
CA LEU A 340 31.16 -7.30 51.61
C LEU A 340 32.55 -6.67 51.63
N VAL A 341 33.20 -6.69 52.79
CA VAL A 341 34.60 -6.30 52.98
C VAL A 341 35.40 -7.57 53.32
N GLY A 342 35.89 -8.24 52.27
CA GLY A 342 36.47 -9.59 52.34
C GLY A 342 37.98 -9.64 52.52
N GLY A 343 38.72 -8.57 52.19
CA GLY A 343 40.18 -8.50 52.31
C GLY A 343 40.89 -8.21 50.99
N THR A 344 42.18 -7.85 51.08
CA THR A 344 43.00 -7.44 49.92
C THR A 344 44.06 -8.47 49.48
N ALA A 345 44.30 -9.53 50.26
CA ALA A 345 45.23 -10.59 49.91
C ALA A 345 44.49 -11.70 49.15
N ASP A 346 44.76 -11.89 47.84
CA ASP A 346 44.29 -13.00 47.00
C ASP A 346 42.81 -13.44 47.22
N ALA A 347 41.92 -12.48 47.47
CA ALA A 347 40.58 -12.73 47.97
C ALA A 347 39.71 -13.55 46.99
N ASN A 348 39.42 -14.79 47.37
CA ASN A 348 38.44 -15.64 46.71
C ASN A 348 37.09 -15.54 47.45
N VAL A 349 36.03 -15.17 46.76
CA VAL A 349 34.66 -15.20 47.32
C VAL A 349 33.95 -16.41 46.74
N THR A 350 33.42 -17.29 47.59
CA THR A 350 32.59 -18.43 47.17
C THR A 350 31.17 -18.26 47.72
N VAL A 351 30.16 -18.37 46.88
CA VAL A 351 28.74 -18.27 47.28
C VAL A 351 28.03 -19.59 47.01
N THR A 352 27.25 -20.05 48.00
CA THR A 352 26.39 -21.24 47.89
C THR A 352 25.00 -20.94 48.44
N GLY A 353 24.05 -21.86 48.24
CA GLY A 353 22.69 -21.75 48.73
C GLY A 353 21.71 -21.19 47.69
N ALA A 354 20.46 -21.01 48.11
CA ALA A 354 19.34 -20.65 47.24
C ALA A 354 18.87 -19.20 47.40
N GLY A 355 19.65 -18.35 48.07
CA GLY A 355 19.30 -16.96 48.33
C GLY A 355 19.28 -16.08 47.07
N THR A 356 18.45 -15.02 47.10
CA THR A 356 18.53 -13.89 46.16
C THR A 356 19.54 -12.89 46.71
N ASN A 357 20.72 -12.83 46.12
CA ASN A 357 21.86 -12.13 46.69
C ASN A 357 22.23 -10.91 45.85
N ASN A 358 22.41 -9.76 46.50
CA ASN A 358 22.96 -8.56 45.90
C ASN A 358 24.17 -8.11 46.72
N PHE A 359 25.35 -8.46 46.22
CA PHE A 359 26.64 -8.16 46.84
C PHE A 359 27.26 -6.93 46.19
N ASP A 360 27.51 -5.90 47.00
CA ASP A 360 28.35 -4.78 46.64
C ASP A 360 29.78 -5.04 47.09
N LEU A 361 30.64 -5.19 46.09
CA LEU A 361 32.07 -5.46 46.18
C LEU A 361 32.89 -4.27 45.66
N SER A 362 32.25 -3.10 45.47
CA SER A 362 32.92 -1.89 44.99
C SER A 362 33.61 -1.10 46.11
N ALA A 363 33.32 -1.42 47.37
CA ALA A 363 33.92 -0.76 48.52
C ALA A 363 35.44 -1.00 48.61
N VAL A 364 36.18 -0.02 49.11
CA VAL A 364 37.63 -0.16 49.34
C VAL A 364 37.90 -1.33 50.28
N GLY A 365 38.74 -2.28 49.85
CA GLY A 365 39.07 -3.48 50.62
C GLY A 365 38.06 -4.63 50.49
N ALA A 366 37.07 -4.52 49.59
CA ALA A 366 36.08 -5.56 49.33
C ALA A 366 36.67 -6.85 48.75
N VAL A 367 37.47 -6.72 47.69
CA VAL A 367 38.14 -7.81 46.97
C VAL A 367 39.52 -7.36 46.50
N ALA A 368 40.42 -8.32 46.24
CA ALA A 368 41.73 -8.05 45.69
C ALA A 368 41.65 -7.49 44.26
N ALA A 369 42.75 -6.88 43.78
CA ALA A 369 42.82 -6.30 42.43
C ALA A 369 42.72 -7.33 41.29
N VAL A 370 42.95 -8.62 41.59
CA VAL A 370 42.58 -9.77 40.75
C VAL A 370 41.82 -10.74 41.65
N ALA A 371 40.53 -10.94 41.39
CA ALA A 371 39.64 -11.70 42.26
C ALA A 371 38.97 -12.89 41.54
N THR A 372 38.73 -13.96 42.30
CA THR A 372 37.80 -15.02 41.89
C THR A 372 36.53 -14.92 42.72
N ILE A 373 35.41 -14.67 42.07
CA ILE A 373 34.06 -14.71 42.64
C ILE A 373 33.38 -15.94 42.05
N ASP A 374 33.12 -16.95 42.88
CA ASP A 374 32.58 -18.24 42.43
C ASP A 374 31.25 -18.55 43.12
N ALA A 375 30.15 -18.33 42.40
CA ALA A 375 28.80 -18.71 42.81
C ALA A 375 28.29 -19.93 42.04
N SER A 376 29.16 -20.74 41.43
CA SER A 376 28.75 -21.90 40.62
C SER A 376 27.96 -22.98 41.37
N ALA A 377 28.04 -22.98 42.71
CA ALA A 377 27.24 -23.85 43.59
C ALA A 377 25.98 -23.15 44.17
N SER A 378 25.74 -21.88 43.83
CA SER A 378 24.52 -21.16 44.16
C SER A 378 23.38 -21.59 43.24
N THR A 379 22.20 -21.79 43.80
CA THR A 379 20.98 -22.07 43.03
C THR A 379 20.03 -20.88 42.96
N GLY A 380 20.30 -19.82 43.71
CA GLY A 380 19.55 -18.57 43.69
C GLY A 380 20.15 -17.52 42.73
N THR A 381 19.46 -16.40 42.59
CA THR A 381 19.86 -15.22 41.79
C THR A 381 20.98 -14.46 42.48
N ASN A 382 22.09 -14.17 41.80
CA ASN A 382 23.20 -13.40 42.36
C ASN A 382 23.49 -12.13 41.54
N THR A 383 23.66 -10.99 42.21
CA THR A 383 24.11 -9.73 41.62
C THR A 383 25.41 -9.31 42.29
N PHE A 384 26.47 -9.14 41.50
CA PHE A 384 27.79 -8.69 41.95
C PHE A 384 28.06 -7.29 41.42
N VAL A 385 28.05 -6.27 42.30
CA VAL A 385 28.40 -4.89 41.97
C VAL A 385 29.88 -4.70 42.26
N LEU A 386 30.69 -4.66 41.19
CA LEU A 386 32.15 -4.56 41.25
C LEU A 386 32.64 -3.11 41.19
N GLY A 387 31.80 -2.16 40.80
CA GLY A 387 32.25 -0.78 40.54
C GLY A 387 33.38 -0.80 39.51
N THR A 388 34.51 -0.16 39.82
CA THR A 388 35.69 -0.10 38.93
C THR A 388 36.67 -1.26 39.08
N THR A 389 36.31 -2.30 39.85
CA THR A 389 37.24 -3.38 40.22
C THR A 389 37.36 -4.51 39.20
N LEU A 390 36.49 -4.57 38.16
CA LEU A 390 36.59 -5.61 37.13
C LEU A 390 37.79 -5.37 36.21
N ASN A 391 38.79 -6.25 36.31
CA ASN A 391 40.11 -6.16 35.69
C ASN A 391 40.45 -7.39 34.83
N THR A 392 41.55 -7.29 34.08
CA THR A 392 42.03 -8.43 33.26
C THR A 392 42.52 -9.54 34.19
N GLY A 393 41.98 -10.74 34.03
CA GLY A 393 42.31 -11.90 34.86
C GLY A 393 41.30 -12.22 35.95
N ASP A 394 40.32 -11.34 36.20
CA ASP A 394 39.22 -11.63 37.11
C ASP A 394 38.38 -12.81 36.61
N VAL A 395 37.87 -13.59 37.56
CA VAL A 395 37.00 -14.73 37.30
C VAL A 395 35.70 -14.54 38.08
N VAL A 396 34.59 -14.40 37.38
CA VAL A 396 33.24 -14.39 37.97
C VAL A 396 32.47 -15.58 37.46
N LYS A 397 31.98 -16.43 38.37
CA LYS A 397 31.08 -17.53 38.02
C LYS A 397 29.74 -17.32 38.68
N GLY A 398 28.68 -17.28 37.89
CA GLY A 398 27.32 -17.39 38.42
C GLY A 398 26.94 -18.84 38.70
N GLY A 399 25.77 -19.02 39.30
CA GLY A 399 25.16 -20.28 39.65
C GLY A 399 24.14 -20.75 38.62
N THR A 400 23.06 -21.40 39.08
CA THR A 400 21.93 -21.80 38.22
C THR A 400 20.78 -20.79 38.20
N GLY A 401 20.88 -19.71 39.00
CA GLY A 401 19.93 -18.62 38.99
C GLY A 401 20.16 -17.66 37.83
N ALA A 402 19.42 -16.55 37.80
CA ALA A 402 19.73 -15.44 36.91
C ALA A 402 20.81 -14.57 37.56
N ASP A 403 22.00 -14.54 36.98
CA ASP A 403 23.16 -13.89 37.57
C ASP A 403 23.55 -12.61 36.83
N THR A 404 23.97 -11.60 37.59
CA THR A 404 24.31 -10.27 37.08
C THR A 404 25.65 -9.80 37.61
N VAL A 405 26.50 -9.31 36.71
CA VAL A 405 27.69 -8.52 37.06
C VAL A 405 27.40 -7.05 36.74
N SER A 406 27.70 -6.15 37.66
CA SER A 406 27.53 -4.70 37.50
C SER A 406 28.89 -4.01 37.73
N THR A 407 29.36 -3.20 36.78
CA THR A 407 30.69 -2.58 36.81
C THR A 407 30.70 -1.20 36.15
N ASN A 408 31.76 -0.43 36.35
CA ASN A 408 32.02 0.84 35.68
C ASN A 408 33.45 0.80 35.11
N PHE A 409 33.58 0.91 33.80
CA PHE A 409 34.85 0.88 33.09
C PHE A 409 35.49 2.27 33.09
N THR A 410 36.61 2.38 33.80
CA THR A 410 37.44 3.60 33.87
C THR A 410 38.80 3.43 33.20
N LEU A 411 39.14 2.23 32.75
CA LEU A 411 40.42 1.89 32.11
C LEU A 411 40.23 1.78 30.59
N ALA A 412 41.21 2.28 29.83
CA ALA A 412 41.13 2.33 28.37
C ALA A 412 41.02 0.95 27.67
N THR A 413 41.43 -0.13 28.34
CA THR A 413 41.36 -1.48 27.75
C THR A 413 41.25 -2.52 28.86
N LEU A 414 40.19 -3.33 28.81
CA LEU A 414 39.97 -4.50 29.64
C LEU A 414 40.05 -5.76 28.77
N THR A 415 41.21 -6.42 28.77
CA THR A 415 41.54 -7.39 27.71
C THR A 415 41.01 -8.82 27.89
N LYS A 416 40.42 -9.24 29.03
CA LYS A 416 39.78 -10.58 29.17
C LYS A 416 39.20 -10.91 30.58
N PRO A 417 38.07 -10.36 31.03
CA PRO A 417 37.42 -10.93 32.22
C PRO A 417 36.87 -12.33 31.89
N THR A 418 36.97 -13.27 32.83
CA THR A 418 36.34 -14.59 32.70
C THR A 418 34.98 -14.55 33.39
N MET A 419 33.89 -14.68 32.64
CA MET A 419 32.53 -14.72 33.20
C MET A 419 31.80 -15.97 32.74
N THR A 420 31.52 -16.91 33.64
CA THR A 420 30.85 -18.18 33.28
C THR A 420 29.55 -18.35 34.06
N GLY A 421 28.45 -18.68 33.39
CA GLY A 421 27.14 -18.79 34.06
C GLY A 421 26.63 -17.43 34.57
N VAL A 422 27.05 -16.34 33.94
CA VAL A 422 26.55 -14.99 34.20
C VAL A 422 25.69 -14.60 33.01
N GLU A 423 24.41 -14.34 33.21
CA GLU A 423 23.47 -14.04 32.11
C GLU A 423 23.45 -12.56 31.75
N THR A 424 23.69 -11.67 32.72
CA THR A 424 23.61 -10.21 32.54
C THR A 424 24.90 -9.49 32.93
N LEU A 425 25.43 -8.67 32.04
CA LEU A 425 26.46 -7.66 32.35
C LEU A 425 25.79 -6.30 32.35
N THR A 426 25.94 -5.52 33.42
CA THR A 426 25.53 -4.12 33.48
C THR A 426 26.79 -3.28 33.61
N SER A 427 26.99 -2.32 32.71
CA SER A 427 28.18 -1.49 32.70
C SER A 427 27.92 -0.03 32.42
N ASP A 428 28.67 0.81 33.10
CA ASP A 428 28.88 2.23 32.79
C ASP A 428 30.31 2.40 32.22
N PHE A 429 30.54 3.46 31.45
CA PHE A 429 31.82 3.79 30.83
C PHE A 429 32.16 5.25 31.13
N ASP A 430 33.00 5.48 32.14
CA ASP A 430 33.54 6.80 32.49
C ASP A 430 34.69 7.23 31.55
N ALA A 431 35.26 6.30 30.78
CA ALA A 431 36.31 6.55 29.81
C ALA A 431 36.19 5.57 28.63
N ALA A 432 36.70 5.96 27.46
CA ALA A 432 36.66 5.12 26.26
C ALA A 432 37.39 3.81 26.55
N ALA A 433 36.68 2.68 26.48
CA ALA A 433 37.23 1.39 26.89
C ALA A 433 36.90 0.28 25.88
N ILE A 434 37.90 -0.58 25.65
CA ILE A 434 37.76 -1.82 24.86
C ILE A 434 37.64 -3.00 25.81
N VAL A 435 36.48 -3.67 25.81
CA VAL A 435 36.17 -4.86 26.61
C VAL A 435 36.20 -6.10 25.71
N ASP A 436 37.13 -7.01 25.93
CA ASP A 436 37.20 -8.29 25.22
C ASP A 436 36.38 -9.36 25.96
N LEU A 437 35.24 -9.74 25.38
CA LEU A 437 34.28 -10.69 25.95
C LEU A 437 34.60 -12.16 25.61
N SER A 438 35.77 -12.47 25.04
CA SER A 438 36.15 -13.85 24.67
C SER A 438 36.31 -14.80 25.86
N GLY A 439 36.37 -14.27 27.08
CA GLY A 439 36.38 -15.04 28.33
C GLY A 439 34.98 -15.34 28.90
N THR A 440 33.92 -14.90 28.22
CA THR A 440 32.54 -15.02 28.73
C THR A 440 31.83 -16.25 28.16
N THR A 441 31.00 -16.92 28.96
CA THR A 441 30.11 -18.01 28.52
C THR A 441 28.79 -17.94 29.29
N GLY A 442 27.67 -17.99 28.59
CA GLY A 442 26.33 -17.88 29.20
C GLY A 442 25.77 -16.45 29.26
N LEU A 443 26.59 -15.45 28.93
CA LEU A 443 26.15 -14.06 28.83
C LEU A 443 25.09 -13.92 27.72
N THR A 444 23.92 -13.40 28.07
CA THR A 444 22.78 -13.21 27.14
C THR A 444 22.40 -11.75 26.96
N THR A 445 22.57 -10.94 28.01
CA THR A 445 22.16 -9.53 28.05
C THR A 445 23.30 -8.64 28.49
N ILE A 446 23.48 -7.51 27.81
CA ILE A 446 24.37 -6.42 28.21
C ILE A 446 23.54 -5.16 28.40
N ASN A 447 23.60 -4.54 29.58
CA ASN A 447 22.97 -3.28 29.89
C ASN A 447 24.05 -2.20 29.95
N LEU A 448 24.01 -1.29 28.99
CA LEU A 448 24.87 -0.12 28.91
C LEU A 448 24.11 1.08 29.48
N ALA A 449 24.71 1.79 30.42
CA ALA A 449 24.11 2.97 31.03
C ALA A 449 25.13 4.10 31.09
N GLY A 450 24.76 5.27 30.55
CA GLY A 450 25.22 6.58 31.01
C GLY A 450 26.66 6.95 30.67
N SER A 451 27.18 6.58 29.50
CA SER A 451 28.57 6.90 29.17
C SER A 451 28.78 8.35 28.73
N SER A 452 30.00 8.82 28.96
CA SER A 452 30.58 10.05 28.39
C SER A 452 31.73 9.74 27.42
N ALA A 453 31.84 8.49 26.95
CA ALA A 453 32.92 8.04 26.08
C ALA A 453 32.54 6.85 25.17
N ASP A 454 33.43 6.49 24.24
CA ASP A 454 33.24 5.36 23.33
C ASP A 454 33.15 4.01 24.07
N GLN A 455 32.20 3.19 23.62
CA GLN A 455 31.92 1.88 24.20
C GLN A 455 32.27 0.79 23.19
N THR A 456 33.36 0.08 23.42
CA THR A 456 33.81 -0.98 22.52
C THR A 456 33.77 -2.34 23.22
N LEU A 457 32.87 -3.23 22.79
CA LEU A 457 32.77 -4.61 23.26
C LEU A 457 33.09 -5.57 22.11
N THR A 458 34.13 -6.38 22.24
CA THR A 458 34.61 -7.25 21.14
C THR A 458 34.63 -8.71 21.54
N LYS A 459 34.61 -9.60 20.53
CA LYS A 459 34.69 -11.05 20.68
C LYS A 459 33.62 -11.64 21.63
N ALA A 460 32.42 -11.08 21.60
CA ALA A 460 31.27 -11.66 22.30
C ALA A 460 31.00 -13.10 21.82
N THR A 461 30.45 -13.93 22.70
CA THR A 461 29.91 -15.24 22.32
C THR A 461 28.53 -15.09 21.68
N SER A 462 28.11 -16.05 20.85
CA SER A 462 26.80 -16.05 20.18
C SER A 462 25.62 -16.13 21.15
N SER A 463 25.86 -16.38 22.45
CA SER A 463 24.83 -16.34 23.47
C SER A 463 24.33 -14.93 23.77
N VAL A 464 25.15 -13.89 23.53
CA VAL A 464 24.72 -12.49 23.72
C VAL A 464 23.69 -12.17 22.66
N ALA A 465 22.44 -12.01 23.07
CA ALA A 465 21.31 -11.80 22.18
C ALA A 465 20.69 -10.41 22.35
N THR A 466 21.03 -9.68 23.42
CA THR A 466 20.44 -8.36 23.70
C THR A 466 21.47 -7.39 24.27
N ILE A 467 21.48 -6.17 23.71
CA ILE A 467 22.17 -5.01 24.27
C ILE A 467 21.10 -3.94 24.55
N ASN A 468 21.01 -3.49 25.80
CA ASN A 468 20.14 -2.40 26.21
C ASN A 468 21.00 -1.16 26.47
N VAL A 469 20.85 -0.09 25.70
CA VAL A 469 21.48 1.21 25.94
C VAL A 469 20.44 2.11 26.57
N THR A 470 20.60 2.45 27.85
CA THR A 470 19.53 3.09 28.64
C THR A 470 19.68 4.61 28.79
N SER A 471 20.88 5.14 28.57
CA SER A 471 21.18 6.57 28.53
C SER A 471 22.56 6.77 27.93
N GLU A 472 22.75 7.77 27.06
CA GLU A 472 24.04 8.23 26.55
C GLU A 472 23.96 9.74 26.42
N ALA A 473 24.95 10.48 26.92
CA ALA A 473 24.83 11.94 27.06
C ALA A 473 25.59 12.73 26.00
N ASP A 474 26.49 12.10 25.23
CA ASP A 474 27.39 12.79 24.30
C ASP A 474 27.22 12.29 22.86
N ALA A 475 27.01 13.23 21.95
CA ALA A 475 26.75 12.99 20.54
C ALA A 475 27.94 12.42 19.77
N ASP A 476 29.14 12.53 20.33
CA ASP A 476 30.39 12.07 19.74
C ASP A 476 30.74 10.61 20.09
N ASN A 477 29.97 9.95 20.97
CA ASN A 477 30.28 8.59 21.43
C ASN A 477 29.96 7.52 20.37
N VAL A 478 30.92 6.64 20.10
CA VAL A 478 30.73 5.45 19.22
C VAL A 478 30.42 4.21 20.05
N LEU A 479 29.37 3.47 19.66
CA LEU A 479 29.08 2.13 20.17
C LEU A 479 29.61 1.08 19.19
N HIS A 480 30.63 0.34 19.59
CA HIS A 480 31.13 -0.80 18.83
C HIS A 480 30.82 -2.10 19.57
N PHE A 481 30.16 -3.04 18.89
CA PHE A 481 29.94 -4.40 19.38
C PHE A 481 30.31 -5.43 18.33
N GLY A 482 31.07 -6.46 18.69
CA GLY A 482 31.42 -7.53 17.76
C GLY A 482 31.41 -8.91 18.37
N TYR A 483 30.81 -9.88 17.69
CA TYR A 483 31.04 -11.30 18.00
C TYR A 483 32.45 -11.72 17.57
N GLY A 484 32.95 -12.84 18.13
CA GLY A 484 34.23 -13.40 17.69
C GLY A 484 34.21 -13.75 16.19
N ALA A 485 35.33 -13.65 15.49
CA ALA A 485 35.39 -13.81 14.01
C ALA A 485 34.86 -15.15 13.45
N THR A 486 34.69 -16.18 14.28
CA THR A 486 34.12 -17.49 13.90
C THR A 486 32.72 -17.72 14.49
N THR A 487 32.12 -16.69 15.06
CA THR A 487 30.91 -16.76 15.84
C THR A 487 29.98 -15.67 15.32
N MET A 488 28.79 -16.06 14.89
CA MET A 488 27.76 -15.11 14.51
C MET A 488 26.53 -15.32 15.39
N GLY A 489 25.81 -14.24 15.67
CA GLY A 489 24.59 -14.28 16.47
C GLY A 489 23.57 -13.24 16.01
N SER A 490 22.30 -13.50 16.29
CA SER A 490 21.24 -12.50 16.13
C SER A 490 21.26 -11.55 17.33
N LEU A 491 21.25 -10.26 17.07
CA LEU A 491 21.37 -9.23 18.10
C LEU A 491 20.10 -8.36 18.16
N ALA A 492 19.51 -8.23 19.35
CA ALA A 492 18.53 -7.21 19.64
C ALA A 492 19.22 -6.00 20.29
N LEU A 493 19.29 -4.87 19.58
CA LEU A 493 19.79 -3.60 20.11
C LEU A 493 18.59 -2.75 20.55
N LYS A 494 18.46 -2.55 21.86
CA LYS A 494 17.39 -1.74 22.45
C LYS A 494 17.97 -0.42 22.92
N LEU A 495 17.49 0.68 22.34
CA LEU A 495 17.91 2.02 22.71
C LEU A 495 16.81 2.69 23.52
N GLY A 496 17.14 3.32 24.62
CA GLY A 496 16.25 4.10 25.46
C GLY A 496 15.86 3.40 26.76
N SER A 497 15.00 4.05 27.52
CA SER A 497 14.54 3.59 28.83
C SER A 497 13.12 4.04 29.09
N THR A 498 12.34 3.20 29.78
CA THR A 498 10.99 3.56 30.25
C THR A 498 11.01 4.52 31.44
N ALA A 499 12.18 4.77 32.04
CA ALA A 499 12.31 5.71 33.16
C ALA A 499 12.03 7.15 32.69
N ALA A 500 11.06 7.82 33.30
CA ALA A 500 10.70 9.20 32.96
C ALA A 500 11.87 10.21 33.09
N THR A 501 12.88 9.88 33.89
CA THR A 501 14.10 10.66 34.13
C THR A 501 15.26 10.33 33.19
N ALA A 502 15.10 9.37 32.27
CA ALA A 502 16.15 9.03 31.33
C ALA A 502 16.46 10.22 30.41
N ALA A 503 17.75 10.42 30.13
CA ALA A 503 18.21 11.36 29.11
C ALA A 503 17.81 10.85 27.71
N ALA A 504 17.79 11.76 26.73
CA ALA A 504 17.84 11.35 25.32
C ALA A 504 19.13 10.57 25.07
N ILE A 505 19.14 9.71 24.06
CA ILE A 505 20.35 9.00 23.63
C ILE A 505 20.85 9.69 22.38
N THR A 506 22.11 10.09 22.39
CA THR A 506 22.80 10.51 21.17
C THR A 506 24.04 9.63 20.98
N LEU A 507 24.24 9.09 19.78
CA LEU A 507 25.40 8.28 19.40
C LEU A 507 26.00 8.86 18.10
N ALA A 508 27.30 8.74 17.91
CA ALA A 508 27.97 9.02 16.65
C ALA A 508 27.72 7.87 15.67
N ASP A 509 28.41 6.74 15.83
CA ASP A 509 28.25 5.55 15.00
C ASP A 509 27.90 4.31 15.85
N VAL A 510 27.26 3.32 15.22
CA VAL A 510 27.04 1.99 15.81
C VAL A 510 27.65 0.92 14.90
N ASN A 511 28.77 0.34 15.32
CA ASN A 511 29.47 -0.69 14.55
C ASN A 511 29.16 -2.08 15.09
N LEU A 512 28.53 -2.95 14.29
CA LEU A 512 28.13 -4.30 14.68
C LEU A 512 28.80 -5.37 13.80
N ASP A 513 29.79 -6.06 14.37
CA ASP A 513 30.56 -7.07 13.65
C ASP A 513 30.00 -8.49 13.84
N ASN A 514 29.95 -9.24 12.73
CA ASN A 514 29.59 -10.67 12.69
C ASN A 514 28.16 -10.97 13.21
N THR A 515 27.19 -10.07 13.01
CA THR A 515 25.78 -10.35 13.31
C THR A 515 25.15 -11.20 12.19
N THR A 516 24.27 -12.15 12.53
CA THR A 516 23.42 -12.82 11.51
C THR A 516 22.08 -12.15 11.30
N ALA A 517 21.66 -11.30 12.23
CA ALA A 517 20.42 -10.53 12.16
C ALA A 517 20.49 -9.37 13.16
N LEU A 518 19.84 -8.26 12.83
CA LEU A 518 19.68 -7.11 13.72
C LEU A 518 18.20 -6.85 14.00
N ALA A 519 17.85 -6.71 15.28
CA ALA A 519 16.59 -6.14 15.72
C ALA A 519 16.85 -4.86 16.53
N LEU A 520 16.82 -3.71 15.86
CA LEU A 520 16.89 -2.40 16.48
C LEU A 520 15.51 -2.01 17.01
N SER A 521 15.41 -1.63 18.28
CA SER A 521 14.15 -1.11 18.83
C SER A 521 14.40 0.04 19.78
N THR A 522 13.45 0.99 19.84
CA THR A 522 13.48 2.06 20.83
C THR A 522 12.51 1.78 21.97
N VAL A 523 12.90 2.17 23.19
CA VAL A 523 12.16 1.94 24.43
C VAL A 523 11.97 3.27 25.16
N GLY A 524 10.73 3.55 25.57
CA GLY A 524 10.38 4.81 26.24
C GLY A 524 9.80 5.84 25.28
N THR A 525 9.92 7.12 25.62
CA THR A 525 9.34 8.25 24.85
C THR A 525 10.35 9.34 24.50
N LYS A 526 11.62 9.16 24.89
CA LYS A 526 12.67 10.14 24.61
C LYS A 526 13.21 9.94 23.20
N ALA A 527 13.59 11.04 22.56
CA ALA A 527 14.24 10.99 21.25
C ALA A 527 15.58 10.27 21.34
N ILE A 528 15.88 9.52 20.29
CA ILE A 528 17.11 8.76 20.09
C ILE A 528 17.69 9.22 18.76
N ASP A 529 18.94 9.64 18.79
CA ASP A 529 19.63 10.25 17.66
C ASP A 529 20.97 9.50 17.45
N ILE A 530 21.16 8.91 16.28
CA ILE A 530 22.41 8.30 15.85
C ILE A 530 22.91 9.15 14.67
N ASN A 531 23.78 10.12 14.96
CA ASN A 531 24.23 11.12 13.98
C ASN A 531 24.90 10.48 12.74
N GLY A 532 25.50 9.32 12.90
CA GLY A 532 26.21 8.55 11.89
C GLY A 532 25.48 7.27 11.48
N THR A 533 26.22 6.24 11.07
CA THR A 533 25.66 5.01 10.50
C THR A 533 25.64 3.85 11.48
N ILE A 534 24.72 2.91 11.26
CA ILE A 534 24.76 1.59 11.88
C ILE A 534 25.41 0.64 10.87
N ASP A 535 26.68 0.33 11.06
CA ASP A 535 27.44 -0.52 10.14
C ASP A 535 27.32 -2.00 10.55
N LEU A 536 26.87 -2.85 9.64
CA LEU A 536 26.78 -4.30 9.75
C LEU A 536 27.77 -4.95 8.78
N ASN A 537 28.55 -5.92 9.26
CA ASN A 537 29.51 -6.64 8.42
C ASN A 537 29.02 -8.06 8.07
N GLY A 538 28.93 -8.37 6.77
CA GLY A 538 28.53 -9.68 6.22
C GLY A 538 27.01 -9.90 6.14
N ASP A 539 26.62 -11.09 5.66
CA ASP A 539 25.21 -11.45 5.40
C ASP A 539 24.32 -11.35 6.64
N GLN A 540 23.18 -10.67 6.49
CA GLN A 540 22.13 -10.56 7.49
C GLN A 540 20.91 -11.36 7.04
N SER A 541 20.49 -12.36 7.81
CA SER A 541 19.23 -13.08 7.55
C SER A 541 17.99 -12.18 7.67
N ALA A 542 18.04 -11.15 8.54
CA ALA A 542 17.00 -10.13 8.68
C ALA A 542 17.54 -8.88 9.38
N VAL A 543 17.04 -7.71 8.99
CA VAL A 543 17.24 -6.43 9.67
C VAL A 543 15.87 -5.84 10.01
N SER A 544 15.63 -5.53 11.27
CA SER A 544 14.37 -4.92 11.71
C SER A 544 14.60 -3.69 12.57
N VAL A 545 13.78 -2.66 12.35
CA VAL A 545 13.78 -1.39 13.09
C VAL A 545 12.37 -1.17 13.65
N THR A 546 12.23 -1.07 14.96
CA THR A 546 10.96 -0.76 15.64
C THR A 546 11.10 0.53 16.45
N ALA A 547 10.58 1.64 15.93
CA ALA A 547 10.62 2.94 16.60
C ALA A 547 9.36 3.13 17.47
N GLY A 548 9.48 2.91 18.78
CA GLY A 548 8.46 3.25 19.80
C GLY A 548 8.56 4.69 20.34
N ALA A 549 9.67 5.36 20.04
CA ALA A 549 9.97 6.77 20.29
C ALA A 549 10.72 7.35 19.08
N ASN A 550 10.80 8.69 18.99
CA ASN A 550 11.50 9.38 17.90
C ASN A 550 12.91 8.80 17.72
N LEU A 551 13.21 8.32 16.51
CA LEU A 551 14.45 7.64 16.17
C LEU A 551 15.03 8.24 14.89
N GLU A 552 16.05 9.07 15.02
CA GLU A 552 16.83 9.59 13.92
C GLU A 552 18.13 8.79 13.80
N TYR A 553 18.44 8.27 12.62
CA TYR A 553 19.71 7.60 12.35
C TYR A 553 20.16 7.85 10.90
N GLY A 554 21.48 7.98 10.68
CA GLY A 554 22.05 8.25 9.35
C GLY A 554 21.84 7.13 8.32
N GLY A 555 21.43 5.94 8.78
CA GLY A 555 21.14 4.76 7.96
C GLY A 555 21.79 3.49 8.52
N ILE A 556 21.27 2.32 8.13
CA ILE A 556 21.92 1.02 8.38
C ILE A 556 22.71 0.65 7.14
N ARG A 557 24.02 0.54 7.25
CA ARG A 557 24.89 0.13 6.15
C ARG A 557 25.28 -1.34 6.33
N VAL A 558 25.13 -2.16 5.31
CA VAL A 558 25.55 -3.57 5.32
C VAL A 558 26.69 -3.74 4.32
N ASP A 559 27.90 -3.92 4.83
CA ASP A 559 29.10 -4.06 4.03
C ASP A 559 29.36 -5.53 3.66
N GLY A 560 29.31 -5.82 2.36
CA GLY A 560 29.75 -7.09 1.78
C GLY A 560 28.87 -8.31 2.06
N GLY A 561 27.56 -8.12 2.25
CA GLY A 561 26.61 -9.22 2.40
C GLY A 561 25.17 -8.87 2.04
N ASP A 562 24.36 -9.91 1.87
CA ASP A 562 22.92 -9.82 1.55
C ASP A 562 22.08 -9.58 2.81
N VAL A 563 20.91 -8.97 2.66
CA VAL A 563 19.90 -8.80 3.71
C VAL A 563 18.68 -9.64 3.35
N GLY A 564 18.44 -10.76 4.03
CA GLY A 564 17.33 -11.68 3.72
C GLY A 564 15.94 -11.04 3.84
N SER A 565 15.75 -10.06 4.72
CA SER A 565 14.56 -9.18 4.77
C SER A 565 14.83 -7.89 5.55
N TYR A 566 14.13 -6.82 5.21
CA TYR A 566 14.16 -5.54 5.95
C TYR A 566 12.77 -5.13 6.40
N THR A 567 12.60 -4.92 7.72
CA THR A 567 11.31 -4.48 8.29
C THR A 567 11.49 -3.20 9.11
N LYS A 568 10.79 -2.12 8.77
CA LYS A 568 10.72 -0.89 9.56
C LYS A 568 9.29 -0.71 10.08
N THR A 569 9.12 -0.57 11.39
CA THR A 569 7.83 -0.30 12.04
C THR A 569 7.95 0.94 12.91
N ILE A 570 7.09 1.92 12.66
CA ILE A 570 7.05 3.19 13.37
C ILE A 570 5.72 3.29 14.10
N ALA A 571 5.77 3.43 15.43
CA ALA A 571 4.56 3.60 16.23
C ALA A 571 3.91 4.97 16.00
N SER A 572 2.67 5.15 16.45
CA SER A 572 1.97 6.43 16.31
C SER A 572 2.66 7.59 17.04
N ASN A 573 2.62 8.80 16.48
CA ASN A 573 3.26 10.01 17.00
C ASN A 573 4.79 9.89 17.13
N VAL A 574 5.42 9.10 16.26
CA VAL A 574 6.87 8.89 16.23
C VAL A 574 7.42 9.39 14.90
N VAL A 575 8.53 10.13 14.96
CA VAL A 575 9.33 10.48 13.78
C VAL A 575 10.48 9.48 13.68
N SER A 576 10.64 8.82 12.52
CA SER A 576 11.82 8.00 12.25
C SER A 576 12.40 8.23 10.86
N SER A 577 13.60 8.84 10.85
CA SER A 577 14.45 8.97 9.66
C SER A 577 15.49 7.85 9.62
N GLY A 578 16.03 7.57 8.43
CA GLY A 578 17.03 6.53 8.19
C GLY A 578 16.44 5.32 7.45
N GLY A 579 17.23 4.73 6.57
CA GLY A 579 16.88 3.51 5.86
C GLY A 579 18.01 2.47 5.89
N ILE A 580 18.12 1.63 4.87
CA ILE A 580 19.12 0.57 4.78
C ILE A 580 19.88 0.66 3.46
N TRP A 581 21.18 0.43 3.49
CA TRP A 581 22.05 0.45 2.31
C TRP A 581 22.97 -0.77 2.31
N THR A 582 22.86 -1.65 1.32
CA THR A 582 23.80 -2.75 1.11
C THR A 582 24.87 -2.38 0.08
N VAL A 583 26.13 -2.70 0.36
CA VAL A 583 27.26 -2.53 -0.56
C VAL A 583 27.58 -3.85 -1.26
N GLY A 584 27.00 -4.06 -2.44
CA GLY A 584 27.25 -5.23 -3.29
C GLY A 584 26.45 -6.49 -2.95
N GLY A 585 25.41 -6.39 -2.13
CA GLY A 585 24.50 -7.49 -1.79
C GLY A 585 23.03 -7.15 -2.02
N ASP A 586 22.18 -8.16 -2.07
CA ASP A 586 20.74 -8.04 -2.28
C ASP A 586 20.02 -7.62 -0.99
N ILE A 587 18.87 -6.95 -1.11
CA ILE A 587 17.88 -6.80 -0.04
C ILE A 587 16.68 -7.65 -0.43
N GLY A 588 16.29 -8.61 0.40
CA GLY A 588 15.09 -9.42 0.22
C GLY A 588 13.79 -8.61 0.40
N PRO A 589 12.69 -9.22 0.86
CA PRO A 589 11.44 -8.49 1.06
C PRO A 589 11.60 -7.32 2.03
N VAL A 590 11.00 -6.18 1.67
CA VAL A 590 10.99 -4.92 2.42
C VAL A 590 9.58 -4.66 2.93
N THR A 591 9.43 -4.44 4.23
CA THR A 591 8.15 -4.04 4.85
C THR A 591 8.33 -2.77 5.66
N VAL A 592 7.58 -1.72 5.35
CA VAL A 592 7.54 -0.46 6.12
C VAL A 592 6.12 -0.23 6.63
N THR A 593 5.95 -0.12 7.95
CA THR A 593 4.67 0.16 8.59
C THR A 593 4.76 1.46 9.37
N VAL A 594 3.88 2.42 9.07
CA VAL A 594 3.82 3.74 9.69
C VAL A 594 2.47 3.91 10.39
N GLY A 595 2.48 4.11 11.71
CA GLY A 595 1.28 4.35 12.52
C GLY A 595 0.77 5.80 12.43
N ALA A 596 -0.37 6.07 13.08
CA ALA A 596 -1.04 7.38 13.01
C ALA A 596 -0.17 8.55 13.51
N ASN A 597 -0.25 9.72 12.87
CA ASN A 597 0.56 10.91 13.15
C ASN A 597 2.07 10.63 13.20
N ALA A 598 2.55 9.62 12.47
CA ALA A 598 3.97 9.28 12.44
C ALA A 598 4.62 9.75 11.15
N GLU A 599 5.92 10.02 11.20
CA GLU A 599 6.70 10.43 10.04
C GLU A 599 7.79 9.40 9.76
N SER A 600 7.89 8.96 8.51
CA SER A 600 8.89 8.02 8.02
C SER A 600 9.64 8.61 6.84
N TYR A 601 10.95 8.74 6.99
CA TYR A 601 11.85 9.05 5.88
C TYR A 601 12.87 7.93 5.76
N SER A 602 12.83 7.14 4.68
CA SER A 602 13.78 6.03 4.50
C SER A 602 14.41 6.02 3.12
N TRP A 603 15.72 5.77 3.07
CA TRP A 603 16.46 5.44 1.85
C TRP A 603 16.85 3.97 1.89
N ILE A 604 16.30 3.15 0.98
CA ILE A 604 16.52 1.72 0.87
C ILE A 604 17.30 1.47 -0.41
N ALA A 605 18.60 1.16 -0.30
CA ALA A 605 19.49 1.05 -1.45
C ALA A 605 20.20 -0.30 -1.52
N ALA A 606 20.19 -0.94 -2.69
CA ALA A 606 20.99 -2.11 -3.01
C ALA A 606 21.97 -1.79 -4.13
N SER A 607 23.26 -1.63 -3.81
CA SER A 607 24.28 -1.23 -4.78
C SER A 607 25.04 -2.42 -5.38
N GLY A 608 25.79 -2.22 -6.47
CA GLY A 608 26.70 -3.24 -7.01
C GLY A 608 26.01 -4.41 -7.72
N ALA A 609 24.92 -4.14 -8.46
CA ALA A 609 23.99 -5.10 -9.07
C ALA A 609 23.06 -5.83 -8.08
N GLY A 610 22.96 -5.37 -6.83
CA GLY A 610 22.02 -5.91 -5.85
C GLY A 610 20.55 -5.65 -6.22
N ASP A 611 19.70 -6.66 -6.02
CA ASP A 611 18.26 -6.60 -6.16
C ASP A 611 17.59 -6.10 -4.85
N ILE A 612 16.42 -5.49 -4.96
CA ILE A 612 15.47 -5.30 -3.84
C ILE A 612 14.27 -6.23 -4.09
N GLY A 613 13.88 -7.03 -3.09
CA GLY A 613 12.73 -7.93 -3.17
C GLY A 613 11.38 -7.21 -3.23
N ASP A 614 10.29 -7.91 -2.93
CA ASP A 614 8.97 -7.28 -2.86
C ASP A 614 8.95 -6.21 -1.75
N VAL A 615 8.39 -5.03 -2.06
CA VAL A 615 8.30 -3.87 -1.18
C VAL A 615 6.85 -3.64 -0.79
N SER A 616 6.56 -3.64 0.51
CA SER A 616 5.25 -3.32 1.07
C SER A 616 5.36 -2.16 2.05
N ILE A 617 4.71 -1.05 1.74
CA ILE A 617 4.64 0.13 2.60
C ILE A 617 3.17 0.32 3.00
N THR A 618 2.90 0.31 4.30
CA THR A 618 1.57 0.49 4.86
C THR A 618 1.57 1.68 5.82
N VAL A 619 0.76 2.68 5.54
CA VAL A 619 0.55 3.85 6.40
C VAL A 619 -0.88 3.82 6.93
N THR A 620 -1.03 3.98 8.24
CA THR A 620 -2.33 3.92 8.91
C THR A 620 -2.54 5.11 9.84
N GLY A 621 -3.74 5.69 9.79
CA GLY A 621 -4.17 6.83 10.62
C GLY A 621 -3.75 8.20 10.08
N ASP A 622 -4.31 9.23 10.70
CA ASP A 622 -4.33 10.58 10.13
C ASP A 622 -2.98 11.30 10.26
N SER A 623 -2.77 12.34 9.45
CA SER A 623 -1.61 13.25 9.50
C SER A 623 -0.25 12.56 9.49
N SER A 624 -0.12 11.43 8.79
CA SER A 624 1.12 10.66 8.70
C SER A 624 1.95 11.07 7.48
N ILE A 625 3.28 11.02 7.60
CA ILE A 625 4.21 11.24 6.48
C ILE A 625 4.98 9.96 6.16
N ALA A 626 5.04 9.55 4.90
CA ALA A 626 5.80 8.35 4.51
C ALA A 626 6.55 8.52 3.19
N ASP A 627 7.78 9.01 3.29
CA ASP A 627 8.70 9.23 2.17
C ASP A 627 9.71 8.08 2.07
N GLN A 628 9.60 7.30 1.00
CA GLN A 628 10.42 6.10 0.77
C GLN A 628 11.15 6.22 -0.56
N TYR A 629 12.47 6.14 -0.51
CA TYR A 629 13.35 6.14 -1.68
C TYR A 629 13.95 4.73 -1.83
N LEU A 630 13.64 4.05 -2.94
CA LEU A 630 14.14 2.72 -3.27
C LEU A 630 15.14 2.86 -4.43
N ASP A 631 16.37 2.39 -4.25
CA ASP A 631 17.43 2.48 -5.26
C ASP A 631 18.11 1.12 -5.41
N ALA A 632 17.80 0.40 -6.49
CA ALA A 632 18.43 -0.88 -6.80
C ALA A 632 19.32 -0.74 -8.04
N ALA A 633 20.54 -1.25 -7.95
CA ALA A 633 21.37 -1.47 -9.12
C ALA A 633 20.85 -2.63 -9.99
N GLY A 634 20.17 -3.61 -9.39
CA GLY A 634 19.45 -4.69 -10.06
C GLY A 634 17.96 -4.40 -10.23
N ASN A 635 17.13 -5.41 -9.96
CA ASN A 635 15.67 -5.36 -10.00
C ASN A 635 15.08 -4.85 -8.68
N ILE A 636 13.87 -4.30 -8.76
CA ILE A 636 12.99 -4.11 -7.61
C ILE A 636 11.79 -5.04 -7.80
N GLY A 637 11.40 -5.77 -6.75
CA GLY A 637 10.23 -6.66 -6.76
C GLY A 637 8.90 -5.91 -6.94
N ASN A 638 7.79 -6.53 -6.54
CA ASN A 638 6.50 -5.84 -6.56
C ASN A 638 6.48 -4.73 -5.51
N ILE A 639 5.96 -3.56 -5.86
CA ILE A 639 5.78 -2.43 -4.95
C ILE A 639 4.30 -2.34 -4.57
N THR A 640 4.00 -2.38 -3.28
CA THR A 640 2.66 -2.13 -2.73
C THR A 640 2.73 -0.96 -1.76
N TYR A 641 2.04 0.14 -2.06
CA TYR A 641 1.96 1.33 -1.21
C TYR A 641 0.50 1.55 -0.80
N SER A 642 0.17 1.25 0.45
CA SER A 642 -1.20 1.35 0.98
C SER A 642 -1.26 2.41 2.07
N VAL A 643 -2.15 3.38 1.91
CA VAL A 643 -2.39 4.47 2.86
C VAL A 643 -3.86 4.44 3.27
N THR A 644 -4.12 4.48 4.57
CA THR A 644 -5.47 4.58 5.14
C THR A 644 -5.50 5.60 6.27
N GLY A 645 -6.22 6.71 6.11
CA GLY A 645 -6.32 7.81 7.07
C GLY A 645 -6.37 9.16 6.35
N ASP A 646 -6.76 10.21 7.08
CA ASP A 646 -6.93 11.57 6.51
C ASP A 646 -5.62 12.39 6.61
N ASP A 647 -5.51 13.50 5.88
CA ASP A 647 -4.36 14.43 5.93
C ASP A 647 -2.99 13.78 5.67
N PHE A 648 -2.95 12.69 4.89
CA PHE A 648 -1.69 12.01 4.59
C PHE A 648 -0.81 12.82 3.63
N SER A 649 0.51 12.73 3.77
CA SER A 649 1.47 13.17 2.74
C SER A 649 2.54 12.10 2.54
N GLY A 650 2.76 11.63 1.32
CA GLY A 650 3.84 10.69 1.10
C GLY A 650 4.35 10.61 -0.31
N PHE A 651 5.65 10.32 -0.39
CA PHE A 651 6.40 10.19 -1.61
C PHE A 651 7.02 8.79 -1.70
N ILE A 652 6.80 8.09 -2.81
CA ILE A 652 7.55 6.87 -3.14
C ILE A 652 8.38 7.10 -4.40
N ALA A 653 9.71 7.02 -4.27
CA ALA A 653 10.62 6.92 -5.41
C ALA A 653 11.16 5.51 -5.51
N ALA A 654 11.20 4.96 -6.71
CA ALA A 654 11.83 3.68 -6.98
C ALA A 654 12.66 3.75 -8.27
N GLU A 655 13.96 3.51 -8.17
CA GLU A 655 14.87 3.48 -9.32
C GLU A 655 15.56 2.11 -9.41
N ALA A 656 15.25 1.35 -10.45
CA ALA A 656 15.95 0.11 -10.79
C ALA A 656 16.96 0.39 -11.91
N SER A 657 18.11 0.97 -11.57
CA SER A 657 19.05 1.52 -12.54
C SER A 657 19.63 0.47 -13.51
N GLY A 658 19.65 -0.82 -13.17
CA GLY A 658 20.11 -1.88 -14.09
C GLY A 658 19.11 -3.01 -14.31
N GLY A 659 17.87 -2.85 -13.85
CA GLY A 659 16.89 -3.93 -13.84
C GLY A 659 15.45 -3.48 -14.04
N SER A 660 14.53 -4.39 -13.76
CA SER A 660 13.09 -4.17 -13.87
C SER A 660 12.47 -3.84 -12.52
N VAL A 661 11.32 -3.17 -12.54
CA VAL A 661 10.42 -3.07 -11.39
C VAL A 661 9.26 -4.03 -11.60
N GLY A 662 8.85 -4.74 -10.55
CA GLY A 662 7.68 -5.63 -10.57
C GLY A 662 6.34 -4.88 -10.74
N ASN A 663 5.24 -5.48 -10.31
CA ASN A 663 3.95 -4.77 -10.32
C ASN A 663 3.96 -3.65 -9.28
N VAL A 664 3.32 -2.53 -9.61
CA VAL A 664 3.17 -1.37 -8.73
C VAL A 664 1.70 -1.24 -8.37
N ASN A 665 1.36 -1.38 -7.09
CA ASN A 665 0.02 -1.20 -6.57
C ASN A 665 0.03 -0.08 -5.53
N ILE A 666 -0.70 1.01 -5.79
CA ILE A 666 -0.84 2.15 -4.89
C ILE A 666 -2.32 2.29 -4.52
N THR A 667 -2.62 2.28 -3.24
CA THR A 667 -3.97 2.48 -2.71
C THR A 667 -3.94 3.57 -1.66
N MET A 668 -4.75 4.60 -1.83
CA MET A 668 -4.92 5.69 -0.87
C MET A 668 -6.40 5.80 -0.52
N THR A 669 -6.74 5.75 0.77
CA THR A 669 -8.10 5.96 1.25
C THR A 669 -8.11 6.94 2.41
N GLY A 670 -8.89 8.01 2.32
CA GLY A 670 -8.98 9.07 3.33
C GLY A 670 -8.96 10.44 2.68
N ASP A 671 -9.48 11.43 3.40
CA ASP A 671 -9.66 12.79 2.87
C ASP A 671 -8.36 13.60 2.97
N ASP A 672 -8.25 14.69 2.21
CA ASP A 672 -7.15 15.67 2.23
C ASP A 672 -5.73 15.04 2.05
N SER A 673 -5.65 13.89 1.37
CA SER A 673 -4.43 13.08 1.28
C SER A 673 -3.61 13.36 0.02
N HIS A 674 -2.29 13.47 0.15
CA HIS A 674 -1.35 13.83 -0.92
C HIS A 674 -0.36 12.68 -1.17
N GLY A 675 -0.45 12.06 -2.34
CA GLY A 675 0.43 10.97 -2.75
C GLY A 675 1.25 11.33 -3.96
N HIS A 676 2.54 11.03 -3.93
CA HIS A 676 3.41 11.16 -5.09
C HIS A 676 4.18 9.87 -5.33
N ALA A 677 4.24 9.42 -6.58
CA ALA A 677 5.02 8.25 -6.99
C ALA A 677 5.94 8.61 -8.16
N TRP A 678 7.22 8.29 -8.05
CA TRP A 678 8.18 8.36 -9.14
C TRP A 678 8.88 7.01 -9.28
N ILE A 679 8.53 6.24 -10.31
CA ILE A 679 9.09 4.91 -10.55
C ILE A 679 9.83 4.90 -11.89
N SER A 680 11.07 4.45 -11.87
CA SER A 680 11.95 4.40 -13.03
C SER A 680 12.63 3.04 -13.12
N ALA A 681 12.65 2.44 -14.31
CA ALA A 681 13.40 1.22 -14.60
C ALA A 681 14.37 1.43 -15.77
N GLY A 682 15.60 0.94 -15.60
CA GLY A 682 16.69 1.03 -16.56
C GLY A 682 17.66 2.19 -16.33
N THR A 683 18.89 2.02 -16.81
CA THR A 683 19.97 2.99 -16.63
C THR A 683 19.86 4.07 -17.69
N PHE A 684 20.50 5.22 -17.48
CA PHE A 684 20.85 6.15 -18.57
C PHE A 684 22.21 5.85 -19.23
N SER A 685 23.04 4.96 -18.66
CA SER A 685 24.38 4.63 -19.15
C SER A 685 24.47 3.30 -19.93
N GLY A 686 24.30 3.33 -21.25
CA GLY A 686 24.91 2.40 -22.24
C GLY A 686 24.69 0.88 -22.18
N ALA A 687 24.08 0.32 -21.13
CA ALA A 687 23.74 -1.11 -21.07
C ALA A 687 22.47 -1.39 -21.90
N ALA A 688 22.48 -2.51 -22.62
CA ALA A 688 21.45 -2.92 -23.58
C ALA A 688 20.33 -3.77 -22.95
N ASP A 689 20.18 -3.71 -21.62
CA ASP A 689 19.20 -4.54 -20.91
C ASP A 689 17.81 -3.91 -21.00
N VAL A 690 16.86 -4.68 -21.55
CA VAL A 690 15.46 -4.29 -21.68
C VAL A 690 14.84 -4.30 -20.29
N SER A 691 14.69 -3.13 -19.70
CA SER A 691 14.06 -2.93 -18.39
C SER A 691 12.55 -2.91 -18.55
N THR A 692 11.79 -3.37 -17.55
CA THR A 692 10.33 -3.33 -17.60
C THR A 692 9.75 -2.80 -16.29
N ILE A 693 8.58 -2.17 -16.34
CA ILE A 693 7.70 -2.02 -15.17
C ILE A 693 6.54 -2.99 -15.37
N GLY A 694 6.15 -3.72 -14.32
CA GLY A 694 4.98 -4.60 -14.34
C GLY A 694 3.65 -3.85 -14.52
N ASN A 695 2.55 -4.45 -14.07
CA ASN A 695 1.27 -3.73 -14.06
C ASN A 695 1.31 -2.58 -13.05
N ILE A 696 0.76 -1.43 -13.41
CA ILE A 696 0.58 -0.26 -12.55
C ILE A 696 -0.91 -0.19 -12.19
N SER A 697 -1.23 -0.22 -10.90
CA SER A 697 -2.60 -0.04 -10.39
C SER A 697 -2.58 1.01 -9.30
N VAL A 698 -3.32 2.10 -9.50
CA VAL A 698 -3.43 3.20 -8.55
C VAL A 698 -4.92 3.43 -8.25
N SER A 699 -5.28 3.40 -6.98
CA SER A 699 -6.64 3.65 -6.49
C SER A 699 -6.61 4.71 -5.41
N VAL A 700 -7.32 5.82 -5.62
CA VAL A 700 -7.47 6.91 -4.65
C VAL A 700 -8.94 7.04 -4.30
N ALA A 701 -9.28 7.02 -3.02
CA ALA A 701 -10.64 7.22 -2.54
C ALA A 701 -10.66 8.19 -1.36
N GLY A 702 -11.24 9.38 -1.56
CA GLY A 702 -11.31 10.42 -0.54
C GLY A 702 -11.46 11.81 -1.16
N ASP A 703 -12.06 12.71 -0.40
CA ASP A 703 -12.29 14.10 -0.82
C ASP A 703 -10.98 14.91 -0.70
N ASN A 704 -10.83 15.94 -1.54
CA ASN A 704 -9.69 16.86 -1.64
C ASN A 704 -8.32 16.17 -1.75
N SER A 705 -8.28 14.90 -2.15
CA SER A 705 -7.04 14.15 -2.23
C SER A 705 -6.33 14.41 -3.55
N THR A 706 -4.99 14.42 -3.51
CA THR A 706 -4.16 14.60 -4.69
C THR A 706 -3.24 13.40 -4.88
N PHE A 707 -3.13 12.93 -6.13
CA PHE A 707 -2.15 11.93 -6.51
C PHE A 707 -1.39 12.35 -7.77
N SER A 708 -0.06 12.20 -7.76
CA SER A 708 0.78 12.41 -8.93
C SER A 708 1.75 11.25 -9.10
N GLY A 709 1.59 10.49 -10.18
CA GLY A 709 2.45 9.35 -10.53
C GLY A 709 3.22 9.59 -11.82
N GLN A 710 4.54 9.37 -11.79
CA GLN A 710 5.39 9.30 -12.97
C GLN A 710 6.06 7.92 -13.06
N PHE A 711 5.87 7.22 -14.18
CA PHE A 711 6.38 5.88 -14.42
C PHE A 711 7.18 5.85 -15.71
N ASN A 712 8.49 5.66 -15.62
CA ASN A 712 9.41 5.73 -16.76
C ASN A 712 10.15 4.42 -16.95
N VAL A 713 10.23 3.93 -18.20
CA VAL A 713 11.07 2.78 -18.57
C VAL A 713 11.98 3.17 -19.72
N SER A 714 13.29 3.04 -19.53
CA SER A 714 14.26 3.23 -20.61
C SER A 714 14.42 1.93 -21.41
N GLY A 715 13.89 1.92 -22.65
CA GLY A 715 14.15 0.86 -23.63
C GLY A 715 13.34 -0.44 -23.48
N GLY A 716 12.32 -0.50 -22.62
CA GLY A 716 11.42 -1.64 -22.55
C GLY A 716 9.98 -1.29 -22.18
N ASP A 717 9.22 -2.30 -21.74
CA ASP A 717 7.75 -2.26 -21.68
C ASP A 717 7.21 -1.89 -20.29
N VAL A 718 6.02 -1.27 -20.30
CA VAL A 718 5.16 -1.11 -19.12
C VAL A 718 3.96 -2.05 -19.28
N GLY A 719 3.58 -2.75 -18.21
CA GLY A 719 2.38 -3.59 -18.18
C GLY A 719 1.06 -2.82 -18.33
N ASN A 720 -0.04 -3.41 -17.87
CA ASN A 720 -1.33 -2.71 -17.85
C ASN A 720 -1.30 -1.55 -16.84
N VAL A 721 -1.98 -0.44 -17.16
CA VAL A 721 -2.07 0.74 -16.32
C VAL A 721 -3.52 0.96 -15.91
N THR A 722 -3.81 0.91 -14.62
CA THR A 722 -5.14 1.17 -14.06
C THR A 722 -5.05 2.34 -13.09
N PHE A 723 -5.86 3.37 -13.32
CA PHE A 723 -6.08 4.49 -12.41
C PHE A 723 -7.56 4.59 -12.06
N ALA A 724 -7.87 4.67 -10.77
CA ALA A 724 -9.21 4.96 -10.30
C ALA A 724 -9.14 6.02 -9.20
N TYR A 725 -9.88 7.11 -9.37
CA TYR A 725 -10.08 8.15 -8.37
C TYR A 725 -11.56 8.25 -8.03
N VAL A 726 -11.90 8.25 -6.74
CA VAL A 726 -13.27 8.43 -6.24
C VAL A 726 -13.27 9.48 -5.12
N GLY A 727 -13.92 10.63 -5.31
CA GLY A 727 -14.03 11.69 -4.31
C GLY A 727 -14.19 13.08 -4.93
N ASP A 728 -14.56 14.06 -4.12
CA ASP A 728 -14.81 15.44 -4.56
C ASP A 728 -13.61 16.35 -4.28
N GLY A 729 -13.38 17.39 -5.08
CA GLY A 729 -12.37 18.44 -4.84
C GLY A 729 -10.90 18.03 -5.06
N GLY A 730 -10.64 16.80 -5.48
CA GLY A 730 -9.29 16.26 -5.63
C GLY A 730 -8.67 16.38 -7.04
N SER A 731 -7.43 15.89 -7.16
CA SER A 731 -6.76 15.78 -8.46
C SER A 731 -5.93 14.50 -8.61
N GLY A 732 -5.95 13.89 -9.79
CA GLY A 732 -5.21 12.68 -10.10
C GLY A 732 -4.40 12.83 -11.38
N SER A 733 -3.08 12.74 -11.32
CA SER A 733 -2.18 12.83 -12.46
C SER A 733 -1.36 11.56 -12.62
N ILE A 734 -1.36 10.96 -13.82
CA ILE A 734 -0.49 9.83 -14.16
C ILE A 734 0.21 10.10 -15.48
N ALA A 735 1.54 10.03 -15.45
CA ALA A 735 2.39 10.04 -16.63
C ALA A 735 3.12 8.70 -16.75
N VAL A 736 2.96 8.01 -17.87
CA VAL A 736 3.66 6.75 -18.18
C VAL A 736 4.46 6.92 -19.47
N GLN A 737 5.75 6.62 -19.40
CA GLN A 737 6.66 6.70 -20.54
C GLN A 737 7.41 5.38 -20.72
N ALA A 738 7.26 4.75 -21.89
CA ALA A 738 8.00 3.58 -22.32
C ALA A 738 8.92 3.92 -23.51
N GLY A 739 10.22 3.60 -23.42
CA GLY A 739 11.14 3.64 -24.56
C GLY A 739 11.96 4.94 -24.76
N TYR A 740 12.25 5.70 -23.70
CA TYR A 740 13.03 6.95 -23.83
C TYR A 740 14.55 6.75 -23.66
N ARG A 741 15.36 7.27 -24.60
CA ARG A 741 16.74 7.69 -24.31
C ARG A 741 17.25 8.72 -25.32
N TYR A 742 17.71 9.85 -24.80
CA TYR A 742 18.40 10.87 -25.58
C TYR A 742 19.92 10.68 -25.40
N GLY A 743 20.53 9.83 -26.23
CA GLY A 743 21.98 9.69 -26.32
C GLY A 743 22.53 10.73 -27.30
N GLY A 744 23.38 11.64 -26.82
CA GLY A 744 23.92 12.76 -27.63
C GLY A 744 24.87 12.37 -28.77
N ASP A 745 25.16 11.07 -28.94
CA ASP A 745 26.29 10.61 -29.75
C ASP A 745 25.90 9.99 -31.09
N GLY A 746 24.61 9.99 -31.45
CA GLY A 746 24.14 9.78 -32.83
C GLY A 746 24.01 8.33 -33.34
N ASP A 747 24.48 7.32 -32.59
CA ASP A 747 24.52 5.92 -33.06
C ASP A 747 23.76 4.89 -32.18
N ASP A 748 23.09 5.30 -31.11
CA ASP A 748 22.40 4.36 -30.21
C ASP A 748 20.95 4.09 -30.64
N TYR A 749 20.74 2.91 -31.24
CA TYR A 749 19.42 2.37 -31.59
C TYR A 749 18.64 1.97 -30.32
N LEU A 750 17.46 2.56 -30.13
CA LEU A 750 16.56 2.26 -29.03
C LEU A 750 15.59 1.13 -29.40
N GLY A 751 15.41 0.17 -28.49
CA GLY A 751 14.27 -0.74 -28.55
C GLY A 751 12.98 0.04 -28.30
N GLY A 752 11.96 -0.19 -29.14
CA GLY A 752 10.63 0.41 -28.94
C GLY A 752 9.98 -0.16 -27.67
N GLY A 753 9.57 0.70 -26.75
CA GLY A 753 8.86 0.30 -25.53
C GLY A 753 7.35 0.38 -25.72
N SER A 754 6.62 -0.62 -25.26
CA SER A 754 5.16 -0.69 -25.31
C SER A 754 4.51 -0.41 -23.95
N ILE A 755 3.25 0.04 -23.97
CA ILE A 755 2.40 0.16 -22.78
C ILE A 755 1.23 -0.81 -22.97
N GLY A 756 0.87 -1.58 -21.93
CA GLY A 756 -0.28 -2.49 -21.95
C GLY A 756 -1.63 -1.78 -22.08
N ASN A 757 -2.71 -2.46 -21.66
CA ASN A 757 -4.03 -1.84 -21.64
C ASN A 757 -4.09 -0.75 -20.56
N VAL A 758 -4.80 0.34 -20.84
CA VAL A 758 -4.96 1.47 -19.93
C VAL A 758 -6.42 1.64 -19.54
N SER A 759 -6.68 1.75 -18.24
CA SER A 759 -7.98 2.08 -17.68
C SER A 759 -7.82 3.30 -16.76
N PHE A 760 -8.54 4.39 -17.02
CA PHE A 760 -8.48 5.63 -16.25
C PHE A 760 -9.89 6.04 -15.86
N SER A 761 -10.21 6.07 -14.57
CA SER A 761 -11.53 6.40 -14.06
C SER A 761 -11.45 7.51 -13.04
N MET A 762 -12.27 8.55 -13.20
CA MET A 762 -12.50 9.63 -12.23
C MET A 762 -13.99 9.67 -11.88
N ASP A 763 -14.31 9.71 -10.60
CA ASP A 763 -15.68 9.80 -10.09
C ASP A 763 -15.77 10.85 -8.96
N GLY A 764 -16.60 11.87 -9.15
CA GLY A 764 -16.72 13.03 -8.25
C GLY A 764 -16.16 14.32 -8.88
N ASP A 765 -16.40 15.48 -8.23
CA ASP A 765 -15.99 16.82 -8.71
C ASP A 765 -14.45 17.00 -8.62
N SER A 766 -13.73 16.29 -9.47
CA SER A 766 -12.29 16.06 -9.39
C SER A 766 -11.62 16.23 -10.76
N SER A 767 -10.32 16.56 -10.76
CA SER A 767 -9.55 16.75 -12.00
C SER A 767 -8.59 15.59 -12.26
N GLY A 768 -8.56 15.08 -13.49
CA GLY A 768 -7.70 13.99 -13.93
C GLY A 768 -6.75 14.43 -15.05
N TYR A 769 -5.49 14.01 -14.99
CA TYR A 769 -4.52 14.18 -16.07
C TYR A 769 -3.85 12.84 -16.42
N LEU A 770 -4.00 12.38 -17.65
CA LEU A 770 -3.40 11.14 -18.15
C LEU A 770 -2.43 11.46 -19.29
N ALA A 771 -1.14 11.18 -19.10
CA ALA A 771 -0.13 11.28 -20.15
C ALA A 771 0.50 9.90 -20.43
N LEU A 772 0.42 9.43 -21.67
CA LEU A 772 1.02 8.17 -22.10
C LEU A 772 1.96 8.42 -23.27
N ALA A 773 3.19 7.90 -23.20
CA ALA A 773 4.16 8.00 -24.29
C ALA A 773 4.87 6.66 -24.52
N ALA A 774 4.62 6.02 -25.66
CA ALA A 774 5.32 4.81 -26.10
C ALA A 774 6.20 5.13 -27.32
N SER A 775 7.51 5.25 -27.10
CA SER A 775 8.46 5.54 -28.17
C SER A 775 8.73 4.29 -29.01
N GLY A 776 8.24 4.26 -30.24
CA GLY A 776 8.46 3.16 -31.20
C GLY A 776 7.79 1.83 -30.84
N GLY A 777 6.90 1.80 -29.85
CA GLY A 777 6.10 0.62 -29.47
C GLY A 777 4.59 0.90 -29.52
N THR A 778 3.78 -0.05 -29.05
CA THR A 778 2.31 0.05 -29.07
C THR A 778 1.75 0.43 -27.71
N ILE A 779 0.62 1.13 -27.69
CA ILE A 779 -0.22 1.31 -26.50
C ILE A 779 -1.44 0.41 -26.68
N GLY A 780 -1.81 -0.37 -25.65
CA GLY A 780 -2.96 -1.29 -25.69
C GLY A 780 -4.33 -0.59 -25.80
N ASP A 781 -5.39 -1.31 -25.44
CA ASP A 781 -6.73 -0.71 -25.38
C ASP A 781 -6.79 0.35 -24.26
N ILE A 782 -7.42 1.49 -24.53
CA ILE A 782 -7.56 2.62 -23.61
C ILE A 782 -9.03 2.80 -23.25
N THR A 783 -9.35 2.74 -21.96
CA THR A 783 -10.67 3.01 -21.40
C THR A 783 -10.60 4.21 -20.47
N ILE A 784 -11.39 5.24 -20.70
CA ILE A 784 -11.50 6.45 -19.88
C ILE A 784 -12.95 6.58 -19.39
N SER A 785 -13.14 6.85 -18.11
CA SER A 785 -14.45 7.13 -17.50
C SER A 785 -14.36 8.37 -16.63
N ALA A 786 -15.22 9.35 -16.87
CA ALA A 786 -15.38 10.55 -16.04
C ALA A 786 -16.84 10.65 -15.63
N THR A 787 -17.16 10.64 -14.34
CA THR A 787 -18.54 10.69 -13.83
C THR A 787 -18.68 11.66 -12.66
N ASN A 788 -19.90 12.15 -12.43
CA ASN A 788 -20.28 12.96 -11.26
C ASN A 788 -19.45 14.25 -11.08
N GLY A 789 -19.23 15.01 -12.15
CA GLY A 789 -18.49 16.28 -12.10
C GLY A 789 -17.00 16.20 -12.46
N ALA A 790 -16.49 15.03 -12.85
CA ALA A 790 -15.07 14.85 -13.12
C ALA A 790 -14.60 15.56 -14.40
N ASP A 791 -13.43 16.22 -14.36
CA ASP A 791 -12.76 16.86 -15.51
C ASP A 791 -11.47 16.12 -15.85
N VAL A 792 -11.38 15.51 -17.03
CA VAL A 792 -10.25 14.67 -17.43
C VAL A 792 -9.53 15.24 -18.66
N ASP A 793 -8.23 15.48 -18.56
CA ASP A 793 -7.34 15.83 -19.67
C ASP A 793 -6.42 14.66 -20.03
N VAL A 794 -6.38 14.27 -21.31
CA VAL A 794 -5.69 13.07 -21.79
C VAL A 794 -4.73 13.38 -22.93
N HIS A 795 -3.48 12.94 -22.83
CA HIS A 795 -2.46 13.07 -23.87
C HIS A 795 -1.80 11.72 -24.11
N VAL A 796 -2.14 11.07 -25.21
CA VAL A 796 -1.61 9.75 -25.58
C VAL A 796 -0.79 9.88 -26.85
N SER A 797 0.45 9.38 -26.83
CA SER A 797 1.30 9.35 -28.00
C SER A 797 2.03 8.02 -28.16
N ALA A 798 1.85 7.36 -29.30
CA ALA A 798 2.64 6.21 -29.74
C ALA A 798 3.50 6.63 -30.94
N GLY A 799 4.81 6.35 -30.91
CA GLY A 799 5.72 6.58 -32.04
C GLY A 799 6.29 8.01 -32.21
N SER A 800 5.95 8.97 -31.34
CA SER A 800 6.36 10.37 -31.50
C SER A 800 7.77 10.69 -30.96
N LEU A 801 8.82 10.29 -31.68
CA LEU A 801 10.13 10.92 -31.53
C LEU A 801 10.69 11.26 -32.91
N SER A 802 10.68 12.55 -33.26
CA SER A 802 11.25 13.09 -34.50
C SER A 802 12.77 12.92 -34.54
N TYR A 803 13.25 11.69 -34.65
CA TYR A 803 14.66 11.39 -34.88
C TYR A 803 14.93 11.34 -36.38
N SER A 804 15.91 12.12 -36.83
CA SER A 804 16.28 12.25 -38.24
C SER A 804 16.91 11.00 -38.86
N GLY A 805 17.22 9.99 -38.05
CA GLY A 805 17.67 8.67 -38.51
C GLY A 805 16.51 7.69 -38.53
N GLY A 806 15.85 7.54 -39.70
CA GLY A 806 14.71 6.66 -39.99
C GLY A 806 14.24 5.73 -38.87
N LEU A 807 13.09 6.05 -38.26
CA LEU A 807 12.37 5.15 -37.36
C LEU A 807 11.84 3.94 -38.14
N GLU A 808 12.22 2.73 -37.72
CA GLU A 808 11.74 1.48 -38.34
C GLU A 808 10.43 0.95 -37.72
N ASN A 809 9.99 1.45 -36.56
CA ASN A 809 8.82 0.92 -35.86
C ASN A 809 7.70 1.96 -35.76
N ALA A 810 6.56 1.64 -36.39
CA ALA A 810 5.29 2.33 -36.26
C ALA A 810 4.71 2.15 -34.85
N GLY A 811 4.33 3.25 -34.19
CA GLY A 811 3.61 3.18 -32.92
C GLY A 811 2.10 3.14 -33.16
N SER A 812 1.42 2.11 -32.66
CA SER A 812 -0.04 1.96 -32.76
C SER A 812 -0.72 2.11 -31.41
N ILE A 813 -1.98 2.56 -31.42
CA ILE A 813 -2.87 2.62 -30.25
C ILE A 813 -4.01 1.61 -30.45
N GLY A 814 -4.37 0.87 -29.41
CA GLY A 814 -5.51 -0.06 -29.42
C GLY A 814 -6.86 0.62 -29.58
N ASN A 815 -7.94 -0.05 -29.13
CA ASN A 815 -9.26 0.56 -29.12
C ASN A 815 -9.33 1.66 -28.04
N ILE A 816 -10.02 2.75 -28.32
CA ILE A 816 -10.26 3.86 -27.41
C ILE A 816 -11.74 3.83 -27.01
N SER A 817 -12.03 3.78 -25.71
CA SER A 817 -13.39 3.84 -25.16
C SER A 817 -13.46 4.94 -24.11
N ILE A 818 -14.27 5.98 -24.35
CA ILE A 818 -14.45 7.11 -23.44
C ILE A 818 -15.91 7.12 -22.96
N SER A 819 -16.13 7.22 -21.66
CA SER A 819 -17.44 7.38 -21.03
C SER A 819 -17.48 8.67 -20.22
N VAL A 820 -18.45 9.55 -20.50
CA VAL A 820 -18.64 10.84 -19.82
C VAL A 820 -20.03 10.90 -19.19
N GLY A 821 -20.08 11.00 -17.87
CA GLY A 821 -21.31 11.08 -17.07
C GLY A 821 -21.72 12.53 -16.77
N ASP A 822 -22.66 12.69 -15.84
CA ASP A 822 -23.25 13.98 -15.48
C ASP A 822 -22.18 15.01 -15.07
N ASP A 823 -22.35 16.26 -15.53
CA ASP A 823 -21.52 17.43 -15.24
C ASP A 823 -20.00 17.22 -15.48
N SER A 824 -19.62 16.17 -16.22
CA SER A 824 -18.22 15.76 -16.41
C SER A 824 -17.65 16.29 -17.73
N ASN A 825 -16.34 16.51 -17.80
CA ASN A 825 -15.64 16.96 -18.99
C ASN A 825 -14.51 15.98 -19.35
N VAL A 826 -14.33 15.66 -20.63
CA VAL A 826 -13.14 14.94 -21.11
C VAL A 826 -12.52 15.66 -22.31
N SER A 827 -11.28 16.09 -22.18
CA SER A 827 -10.51 16.73 -23.25
C SER A 827 -9.18 16.01 -23.49
N GLY A 828 -8.61 16.15 -24.68
CA GLY A 828 -7.31 15.53 -24.95
C GLY A 828 -6.99 15.19 -26.39
N SER A 829 -5.88 14.50 -26.57
CA SER A 829 -5.39 14.02 -27.87
C SER A 829 -4.86 12.58 -27.82
N PHE A 830 -5.09 11.83 -28.90
CA PHE A 830 -4.52 10.50 -29.16
C PHE A 830 -3.75 10.54 -30.47
N ASN A 831 -2.42 10.42 -30.41
CA ASN A 831 -1.55 10.49 -31.58
C ASN A 831 -0.78 9.18 -31.80
N ALA A 832 -1.04 8.48 -32.90
CA ALA A 832 -0.25 7.35 -33.37
C ALA A 832 0.59 7.79 -34.58
N SER A 833 1.91 7.87 -34.42
CA SER A 833 2.83 8.22 -35.51
C SER A 833 3.37 6.98 -36.21
N GLY A 834 3.05 6.87 -37.50
CA GLY A 834 3.40 5.77 -38.38
C GLY A 834 2.55 4.51 -38.21
N GLY A 835 1.70 4.42 -37.18
CA GLY A 835 0.85 3.27 -36.87
C GLY A 835 -0.64 3.56 -36.88
N ASP A 836 -1.43 2.54 -36.54
CA ASP A 836 -2.89 2.59 -36.57
C ASP A 836 -3.47 2.95 -35.19
N ILE A 837 -4.67 3.52 -35.19
CA ILE A 837 -5.55 3.65 -34.01
C ILE A 837 -6.72 2.68 -34.21
N GLY A 838 -7.06 1.91 -33.18
CA GLY A 838 -8.16 0.96 -33.19
C GLY A 838 -9.55 1.61 -33.31
N ASN A 839 -10.60 0.90 -32.88
CA ASN A 839 -11.94 1.49 -32.86
C ASN A 839 -12.02 2.57 -31.78
N VAL A 840 -12.79 3.62 -32.05
CA VAL A 840 -13.01 4.75 -31.14
C VAL A 840 -14.48 4.75 -30.75
N THR A 841 -14.77 4.62 -29.47
CA THR A 841 -16.11 4.72 -28.90
C THR A 841 -16.13 5.84 -27.87
N VAL A 842 -17.01 6.82 -28.04
CA VAL A 842 -17.26 7.91 -27.09
C VAL A 842 -18.74 7.84 -26.70
N MET A 843 -19.01 7.54 -25.44
CA MET A 843 -20.35 7.52 -24.85
C MET A 843 -20.47 8.68 -23.85
N VAL A 844 -21.44 9.55 -24.06
CA VAL A 844 -21.77 10.65 -23.17
C VAL A 844 -23.18 10.37 -22.68
N THR A 845 -23.39 10.08 -21.39
CA THR A 845 -24.69 9.61 -20.87
C THR A 845 -25.34 10.55 -19.87
N GLY A 846 -24.61 11.56 -19.41
CA GLY A 846 -25.11 12.51 -18.42
C GLY A 846 -25.52 13.85 -18.99
N ASP A 847 -26.19 14.67 -18.19
CA ASP A 847 -26.54 16.07 -18.47
C ASP A 847 -25.34 17.00 -18.22
N ASN A 848 -25.21 18.08 -19.00
CA ASN A 848 -24.08 19.04 -18.99
C ASN A 848 -22.70 18.41 -19.18
N ALA A 849 -22.63 17.17 -19.64
CA ALA A 849 -21.38 16.53 -19.97
C ALA A 849 -20.77 17.20 -21.19
N SER A 850 -19.44 17.36 -21.20
CA SER A 850 -18.75 17.97 -22.33
C SER A 850 -17.42 17.33 -22.67
N GLY A 851 -16.86 17.69 -23.82
CA GLY A 851 -15.53 17.23 -24.17
C GLY A 851 -15.03 17.67 -25.52
N THR A 852 -13.71 17.59 -25.71
CA THR A 852 -13.02 17.86 -26.98
C THR A 852 -11.89 16.86 -27.15
N ILE A 853 -12.03 15.94 -28.09
CA ILE A 853 -11.06 14.86 -28.33
C ILE A 853 -10.50 14.98 -29.73
N GLN A 854 -9.18 15.03 -29.81
CA GLN A 854 -8.43 14.94 -31.07
C GLN A 854 -7.85 13.53 -31.24
N ILE A 855 -8.04 12.92 -32.40
CA ILE A 855 -7.50 11.61 -32.76
C ILE A 855 -6.68 11.79 -34.02
N GLU A 856 -5.41 11.44 -33.98
CA GLU A 856 -4.48 11.62 -35.09
C GLU A 856 -3.67 10.35 -35.33
N ALA A 857 -3.97 9.64 -36.42
CA ALA A 857 -3.12 8.58 -36.96
C ALA A 857 -2.29 9.20 -38.10
N SER A 858 -1.07 9.65 -37.78
CA SER A 858 -0.21 10.39 -38.72
C SER A 858 0.76 9.46 -39.42
N SER A 859 1.08 9.71 -40.70
CA SER A 859 2.21 9.04 -41.34
C SER A 859 3.54 9.65 -40.85
N SER A 860 4.55 8.83 -40.57
CA SER A 860 5.90 9.33 -40.27
C SER A 860 6.64 9.64 -41.58
N SER A 861 6.90 10.93 -41.87
CA SER A 861 7.71 11.34 -43.03
C SER A 861 9.21 11.23 -42.69
N GLY A 862 9.75 10.02 -42.73
CA GLY A 862 11.19 9.83 -42.64
C GLY A 862 11.87 10.48 -43.85
N ALA A 863 12.65 11.55 -43.65
CA ALA A 863 13.42 12.26 -44.68
C ALA A 863 14.60 11.44 -45.26
N GLY A 864 14.46 10.12 -45.35
CA GLY A 864 15.39 9.25 -46.04
C GLY A 864 15.29 9.51 -47.54
N SER A 865 16.44 9.64 -48.21
CA SER A 865 16.56 9.91 -49.65
C SER A 865 16.00 8.81 -50.58
N ASN A 866 15.37 7.76 -50.04
CA ASN A 866 14.65 6.71 -50.75
C ASN A 866 13.18 6.77 -50.31
N GLY A 867 12.32 7.43 -51.08
CA GLY A 867 10.91 7.68 -50.74
C GLY A 867 10.01 6.44 -50.76
N ASP A 868 10.25 5.46 -49.89
CA ASP A 868 9.52 4.17 -49.84
C ASP A 868 8.88 3.85 -48.46
N TYR A 869 8.86 4.76 -47.49
CA TYR A 869 8.27 4.49 -46.17
C TYR A 869 7.15 5.48 -45.82
N THR A 870 5.98 5.28 -46.43
CA THR A 870 4.73 5.91 -45.98
C THR A 870 3.71 4.80 -45.70
N HIS A 871 3.77 4.20 -44.51
CA HIS A 871 2.59 3.52 -43.98
C HIS A 871 1.68 4.64 -43.46
N GLY A 872 0.51 4.81 -44.08
CA GLY A 872 -0.51 5.70 -43.57
C GLY A 872 -1.15 5.10 -42.32
N GLY A 873 -1.31 5.89 -41.28
CA GLY A 873 -2.01 5.47 -40.07
C GLY A 873 -3.51 5.42 -40.32
N ASN A 874 -4.15 4.27 -40.07
CA ASN A 874 -5.60 4.12 -40.16
C ASN A 874 -6.25 4.41 -38.80
N VAL A 875 -7.49 4.89 -38.81
CA VAL A 875 -8.38 4.92 -37.64
C VAL A 875 -9.50 3.91 -37.87
N GLY A 876 -9.79 3.08 -36.88
CA GLY A 876 -10.86 2.08 -36.93
C GLY A 876 -12.28 2.67 -37.03
N ASN A 877 -13.28 1.90 -36.63
CA ASN A 877 -14.66 2.40 -36.61
C ASN A 877 -14.83 3.43 -35.49
N ILE A 878 -15.63 4.46 -35.75
CA ILE A 878 -15.92 5.54 -34.81
C ILE A 878 -17.38 5.42 -34.38
N VAL A 879 -17.63 5.41 -33.08
CA VAL A 879 -18.96 5.50 -32.46
C VAL A 879 -18.96 6.69 -31.52
N LEU A 880 -19.83 7.67 -31.77
CA LEU A 880 -20.10 8.80 -30.88
C LEU A 880 -21.57 8.72 -30.46
N ASP A 881 -21.85 8.44 -29.20
CA ASP A 881 -23.19 8.31 -28.66
C ASP A 881 -23.37 9.33 -27.52
N ILE A 882 -24.20 10.35 -27.75
CA ILE A 882 -24.50 11.41 -26.79
C ILE A 882 -25.95 11.25 -26.34
N ASN A 883 -26.16 11.09 -25.04
CA ASN A 883 -27.44 11.01 -24.37
C ASN A 883 -27.47 12.06 -23.25
N GLY A 884 -28.45 12.97 -23.28
CA GLY A 884 -28.59 14.05 -22.27
C GLY A 884 -28.27 15.45 -22.82
N GLN A 885 -28.38 16.50 -22.00
CA GLN A 885 -28.13 17.89 -22.43
C GLN A 885 -26.62 18.21 -22.53
N SER A 886 -25.92 17.62 -23.48
CA SER A 886 -24.45 17.53 -23.47
C SER A 886 -23.80 17.95 -24.78
N THR A 887 -22.53 18.35 -24.73
CA THR A 887 -21.80 18.92 -25.88
C THR A 887 -20.46 18.22 -26.11
N MET A 888 -20.29 17.50 -27.21
CA MET A 888 -19.02 16.81 -27.51
C MET A 888 -18.44 17.27 -28.85
N SER A 889 -17.13 17.54 -28.90
CA SER A 889 -16.38 17.73 -30.15
C SER A 889 -15.39 16.60 -30.36
N LEU A 890 -15.41 15.96 -31.53
CA LEU A 890 -14.50 14.90 -31.92
C LEU A 890 -13.83 15.26 -33.24
N ASP A 891 -12.51 15.47 -33.23
CA ASP A 891 -11.70 15.75 -34.40
C ASP A 891 -10.82 14.54 -34.73
N VAL A 892 -10.98 13.95 -35.91
CA VAL A 892 -10.24 12.75 -36.34
C VAL A 892 -9.44 13.02 -37.61
N PHE A 893 -8.14 12.70 -37.56
CA PHE A 893 -7.18 12.84 -38.63
C PHE A 893 -6.53 11.48 -38.92
N ALA A 894 -6.64 11.01 -40.16
CA ALA A 894 -5.93 9.83 -40.69
C ALA A 894 -5.06 10.27 -41.88
N SER A 895 -3.76 10.44 -41.64
CA SER A 895 -2.83 10.95 -42.63
C SER A 895 -2.22 9.79 -43.43
N GLY A 896 -2.58 9.68 -44.70
CA GLY A 896 -2.20 8.59 -45.61
C GLY A 896 -2.98 7.28 -45.41
N GLY A 897 -3.87 7.20 -44.41
CA GLY A 897 -4.67 6.01 -44.07
C GLY A 897 -6.18 6.27 -44.07
N ASN A 898 -6.96 5.22 -43.82
CA ASN A 898 -8.43 5.27 -43.87
C ASN A 898 -9.05 5.55 -42.50
N ILE A 899 -10.25 6.12 -42.50
CA ILE A 899 -11.17 6.15 -41.34
C ILE A 899 -12.25 5.09 -41.60
N GLY A 900 -12.52 4.24 -40.60
CA GLY A 900 -13.56 3.20 -40.68
C GLY A 900 -14.99 3.73 -40.79
N THR A 901 -15.99 2.91 -40.47
CA THR A 901 -17.38 3.37 -40.42
C THR A 901 -17.58 4.33 -39.26
N VAL A 902 -18.38 5.38 -39.45
CA VAL A 902 -18.66 6.39 -38.42
C VAL A 902 -20.13 6.36 -38.06
N SER A 903 -20.45 6.09 -36.80
CA SER A 903 -21.80 6.12 -36.26
C SER A 903 -21.92 7.20 -35.20
N VAL A 904 -22.82 8.15 -35.40
CA VAL A 904 -23.14 9.21 -34.44
C VAL A 904 -24.58 9.05 -34.00
N SER A 905 -24.83 9.05 -32.68
CA SER A 905 -26.15 9.16 -32.08
C SER A 905 -26.14 10.36 -31.15
N VAL A 906 -27.08 11.29 -31.31
CA VAL A 906 -27.25 12.44 -30.42
C VAL A 906 -28.69 12.46 -29.97
N GLU A 907 -28.96 12.02 -28.76
CA GLU A 907 -30.28 11.94 -28.13
C GLU A 907 -30.30 12.83 -26.87
N GLY A 908 -31.41 13.54 -26.63
CA GLY A 908 -31.55 14.45 -25.49
C GLY A 908 -31.78 15.90 -25.91
N ASN A 909 -32.70 16.56 -25.21
CA ASN A 909 -33.12 17.91 -25.55
C ASN A 909 -32.00 18.93 -25.28
N GLY A 910 -31.48 19.59 -26.33
CA GLY A 910 -30.37 20.54 -26.21
C GLY A 910 -28.98 19.92 -26.36
N ALA A 911 -28.88 18.61 -26.67
CA ALA A 911 -27.62 17.96 -26.97
C ALA A 911 -26.99 18.50 -28.27
N SER A 912 -25.66 18.61 -28.32
CA SER A 912 -24.93 19.00 -29.53
C SER A 912 -23.65 18.19 -29.74
N ALA A 913 -23.35 17.91 -31.01
CA ALA A 913 -22.12 17.23 -31.42
C ALA A 913 -21.38 18.02 -32.50
N GLY A 914 -20.06 18.20 -32.31
CA GLY A 914 -19.13 18.57 -33.37
C GLY A 914 -18.34 17.34 -33.79
N LEU A 915 -18.30 17.04 -35.09
CA LEU A 915 -17.50 15.97 -35.65
C LEU A 915 -16.68 16.50 -36.83
N SER A 916 -15.35 16.45 -36.74
CA SER A 916 -14.47 16.74 -37.87
C SER A 916 -13.74 15.49 -38.33
N LEU A 917 -13.84 15.13 -39.61
CA LEU A 917 -13.22 13.94 -40.19
C LEU A 917 -12.25 14.33 -41.32
N HIS A 918 -10.98 14.03 -41.13
CA HIS A 918 -9.91 14.39 -42.04
C HIS A 918 -9.13 13.16 -42.50
N SER A 919 -9.11 12.89 -43.80
CA SER A 919 -8.32 11.80 -44.40
C SER A 919 -7.58 12.31 -45.64
N PHE A 920 -6.32 12.70 -45.47
CA PHE A 920 -5.50 13.33 -46.50
C PHE A 920 -4.42 12.37 -47.00
N ALA A 921 -4.03 12.46 -48.27
CA ALA A 921 -2.82 11.80 -48.75
C ALA A 921 -1.60 12.66 -48.37
N THR A 922 -0.49 12.03 -47.98
CA THR A 922 0.69 12.74 -47.48
C THR A 922 1.69 13.12 -48.57
N ASP A 923 1.61 12.49 -49.75
CA ASP A 923 2.48 12.73 -50.89
C ASP A 923 1.74 12.75 -52.23
N THR A 924 2.30 13.50 -53.20
CA THR A 924 1.83 13.56 -54.58
C THR A 924 1.99 12.19 -55.28
N GLY A 925 1.06 11.27 -55.06
CA GLY A 925 1.08 9.93 -55.63
C GLY A 925 0.47 8.84 -54.75
N SER A 926 0.24 9.07 -53.45
CA SER A 926 -0.49 8.13 -52.60
C SER A 926 -1.98 8.15 -52.94
N THR A 927 -2.63 6.98 -52.93
CA THR A 927 -4.09 6.90 -52.98
C THR A 927 -4.63 7.57 -51.71
N GLY A 928 -5.41 8.65 -51.85
CA GLY A 928 -6.02 9.33 -50.71
C GLY A 928 -6.79 8.35 -49.83
N GLY A 929 -6.74 8.57 -48.52
CA GLY A 929 -7.45 7.72 -47.57
C GLY A 929 -8.97 7.86 -47.70
N ASN A 930 -9.68 6.76 -47.46
CA ASN A 930 -11.13 6.70 -47.55
C ASN A 930 -11.77 6.91 -46.17
N ILE A 931 -12.99 7.44 -46.17
CA ILE A 931 -13.89 7.47 -45.00
C ILE A 931 -15.00 6.45 -45.28
N GLY A 932 -15.21 5.50 -44.36
CA GLY A 932 -16.30 4.53 -44.46
C GLY A 932 -17.69 5.17 -44.39
N ALA A 933 -18.74 4.34 -44.39
CA ALA A 933 -20.11 4.85 -44.25
C ALA A 933 -20.29 5.68 -42.96
N VAL A 934 -20.90 6.87 -43.10
CA VAL A 934 -21.23 7.77 -41.99
C VAL A 934 -22.74 7.70 -41.73
N SER A 935 -23.14 7.25 -40.55
CA SER A 935 -24.53 7.21 -40.11
C SER A 935 -24.74 8.13 -38.91
N VAL A 936 -25.72 9.03 -38.96
CA VAL A 936 -26.06 9.98 -37.91
C VAL A 936 -27.52 9.79 -37.50
N THR A 937 -27.77 9.60 -36.21
CA THR A 937 -29.11 9.55 -35.60
C THR A 937 -29.26 10.73 -34.64
N LEU A 938 -30.34 11.51 -34.78
CA LEU A 938 -30.58 12.73 -34.03
C LEU A 938 -31.94 12.66 -33.33
N GLY A 939 -31.98 12.88 -32.02
CA GLY A 939 -33.22 13.04 -31.25
C GLY A 939 -33.82 14.43 -31.41
N ASP A 940 -34.92 14.70 -30.71
CA ASP A 940 -35.58 16.00 -30.78
C ASP A 940 -34.72 17.13 -30.17
N SER A 941 -34.73 18.31 -30.78
CA SER A 941 -34.01 19.51 -30.32
C SER A 941 -32.50 19.33 -30.17
N THR A 942 -31.89 18.61 -31.12
CA THR A 942 -30.45 18.33 -31.14
C THR A 942 -29.75 19.08 -32.27
N SER A 943 -28.43 19.23 -32.16
CA SER A 943 -27.63 19.80 -33.25
C SER A 943 -26.37 18.99 -33.55
N ILE A 944 -26.00 18.92 -34.83
CA ILE A 944 -24.75 18.31 -35.26
C ILE A 944 -24.10 19.14 -36.36
N VAL A 945 -22.78 19.29 -36.27
CA VAL A 945 -21.95 19.76 -37.38
C VAL A 945 -20.95 18.66 -37.71
N VAL A 946 -21.10 18.04 -38.88
CA VAL A 946 -20.10 17.15 -39.45
C VAL A 946 -19.32 17.93 -40.50
N SER A 947 -18.02 18.11 -40.30
CA SER A 947 -17.14 18.68 -41.30
C SER A 947 -16.07 17.67 -41.70
N GLY A 948 -15.55 17.76 -42.92
CA GLY A 948 -14.46 16.89 -43.30
C GLY A 948 -13.66 17.34 -44.50
N GLY A 949 -12.39 16.94 -44.49
CA GLY A 949 -11.45 17.14 -45.59
C GLY A 949 -10.93 15.79 -46.03
N PHE A 950 -11.22 15.34 -47.26
CA PHE A 950 -10.69 14.05 -47.73
C PHE A 950 -10.26 14.03 -49.19
N GLU A 951 -9.23 13.25 -49.48
CA GLU A 951 -8.69 13.07 -50.83
C GLU A 951 -9.13 11.74 -51.49
N GLY A 952 -9.63 10.78 -50.71
CA GLY A 952 -10.20 9.50 -51.17
C GLY A 952 -11.73 9.53 -51.27
N THR A 953 -12.39 8.41 -50.94
CA THR A 953 -13.86 8.29 -51.05
C THR A 953 -14.56 8.36 -49.69
N LEU A 954 -15.67 9.09 -49.59
CA LEU A 954 -16.69 8.91 -48.55
C LEU A 954 -17.71 7.87 -49.06
N GLU A 955 -17.84 6.72 -48.41
CA GLU A 955 -18.65 5.60 -48.92
C GLU A 955 -20.16 5.93 -49.01
N SER A 956 -20.71 6.58 -47.98
CA SER A 956 -22.10 7.08 -47.94
C SER A 956 -22.32 7.96 -46.70
N LEU A 957 -23.36 8.79 -46.74
CA LEU A 957 -23.84 9.56 -45.58
C LEU A 957 -25.34 9.30 -45.37
N THR A 958 -25.72 8.76 -44.21
CA THR A 958 -27.13 8.58 -43.82
C THR A 958 -27.41 9.36 -42.55
N VAL A 959 -28.45 10.18 -42.54
CA VAL A 959 -28.86 11.01 -41.39
C VAL A 959 -30.34 10.77 -41.14
N VAL A 960 -30.70 10.43 -39.90
CA VAL A 960 -32.09 10.26 -39.45
C VAL A 960 -32.29 11.11 -38.20
N GLY A 961 -33.25 12.03 -38.21
CA GLY A 961 -33.50 12.95 -37.11
C GLY A 961 -34.96 13.06 -36.69
N GLY A 962 -35.18 13.35 -35.41
CA GLY A 962 -36.47 13.77 -34.84
C GLY A 962 -36.84 15.21 -35.20
N ASP A 963 -37.64 15.86 -34.35
CA ASP A 963 -38.12 17.23 -34.58
C ASP A 963 -37.13 18.28 -34.04
N SER A 964 -37.12 19.48 -34.61
CA SER A 964 -36.30 20.64 -34.20
C SER A 964 -34.79 20.40 -34.26
N VAL A 965 -34.33 19.64 -35.25
CA VAL A 965 -32.94 19.28 -35.45
C VAL A 965 -32.19 20.35 -36.24
N SER A 966 -30.94 20.67 -35.88
CA SER A 966 -30.03 21.49 -36.71
C SER A 966 -28.85 20.65 -37.17
N ALA A 967 -28.77 20.31 -38.46
CA ALA A 967 -27.72 19.44 -38.98
C ALA A 967 -26.94 20.12 -40.12
N GLY A 968 -25.65 20.35 -39.89
CA GLY A 968 -24.72 20.91 -40.88
C GLY A 968 -23.70 19.87 -41.35
N PHE A 969 -23.56 19.70 -42.66
CA PHE A 969 -22.62 18.77 -43.29
C PHE A 969 -21.73 19.53 -44.27
N PHE A 970 -20.44 19.68 -43.95
CA PHE A 970 -19.49 20.48 -44.73
C PHE A 970 -18.32 19.63 -45.19
N PHE A 971 -18.35 19.21 -46.46
CA PHE A 971 -17.26 18.42 -47.03
C PHE A 971 -16.41 19.27 -47.96
N SER A 972 -15.10 19.13 -47.80
CA SER A 972 -14.09 19.67 -48.70
C SER A 972 -13.18 18.55 -49.19
N GLY A 973 -12.70 18.62 -50.43
CA GLY A 973 -11.88 17.54 -50.97
C GLY A 973 -10.76 17.99 -51.90
N GLY A 974 -9.86 17.04 -52.17
CA GLY A 974 -8.82 17.16 -53.18
C GLY A 974 -9.29 16.73 -54.57
N SER A 975 -8.40 16.81 -55.56
CA SER A 975 -8.71 16.56 -56.99
C SER A 975 -9.16 15.13 -57.34
N GLY A 976 -9.19 14.20 -56.39
CA GLY A 976 -9.56 12.79 -56.60
C GLY A 976 -10.73 12.28 -55.76
N GLY A 977 -11.29 13.08 -54.85
CA GLY A 977 -12.25 12.56 -53.89
C GLY A 977 -13.66 12.32 -54.47
N MET A 978 -14.36 11.30 -53.98
CA MET A 978 -15.76 10.99 -54.34
C MET A 978 -16.65 10.96 -53.09
N VAL A 979 -17.88 11.45 -53.22
CA VAL A 979 -18.92 11.36 -52.17
C VAL A 979 -19.95 10.32 -52.61
N GLY A 980 -20.15 9.27 -51.82
CA GLY A 980 -21.17 8.25 -52.06
C GLY A 980 -22.61 8.76 -51.89
N ASP A 981 -23.57 7.84 -51.77
CA ASP A 981 -24.99 8.25 -51.64
C ASP A 981 -25.21 9.01 -50.32
N VAL A 982 -25.94 10.11 -50.41
CA VAL A 982 -26.32 10.95 -49.26
C VAL A 982 -27.83 10.85 -49.05
N SER A 983 -28.26 10.47 -47.85
CA SER A 983 -29.66 10.35 -47.47
C SER A 983 -29.90 11.03 -46.13
N ILE A 984 -30.60 12.16 -46.11
CA ILE A 984 -30.95 12.93 -44.91
C ILE A 984 -32.46 12.88 -44.71
N ALA A 985 -32.92 12.47 -43.54
CA ALA A 985 -34.33 12.41 -43.16
C ALA A 985 -34.53 13.03 -41.77
N VAL A 986 -35.15 14.20 -41.65
CA VAL A 986 -35.38 14.88 -40.36
C VAL A 986 -36.85 15.25 -40.15
N GLY A 987 -37.27 15.41 -38.90
CA GLY A 987 -38.63 15.76 -38.51
C GLY A 987 -38.99 17.24 -38.69
N ASP A 988 -40.05 17.68 -38.03
CA ASP A 988 -40.62 19.02 -38.12
C ASP A 988 -39.69 20.08 -37.49
N SER A 989 -39.74 21.34 -37.93
CA SER A 989 -38.99 22.51 -37.42
C SER A 989 -37.46 22.37 -37.49
N SER A 990 -36.96 21.55 -38.41
CA SER A 990 -35.53 21.24 -38.52
C SER A 990 -34.82 22.13 -39.55
N SER A 991 -33.54 22.43 -39.32
CA SER A 991 -32.65 23.09 -40.29
C SER A 991 -31.59 22.09 -40.77
N VAL A 992 -31.47 21.94 -42.09
CA VAL A 992 -30.48 21.08 -42.74
C VAL A 992 -29.62 21.92 -43.66
N ALA A 993 -28.32 21.98 -43.41
CA ALA A 993 -27.35 22.57 -44.31
C ALA A 993 -26.41 21.48 -44.84
N TYR A 994 -26.39 21.27 -46.16
CA TYR A 994 -25.48 20.33 -46.83
C TYR A 994 -24.60 21.09 -47.83
N ALA A 995 -23.31 21.14 -47.56
CA ALA A 995 -22.33 21.84 -48.35
C ALA A 995 -21.19 20.91 -48.82
N VAL A 996 -20.90 20.94 -50.11
CA VAL A 996 -19.78 20.22 -50.72
C VAL A 996 -18.95 21.17 -51.55
N SER A 997 -17.63 21.19 -51.33
CA SER A 997 -16.72 22.09 -52.05
C SER A 997 -15.40 21.45 -52.49
N GLY A 998 -14.87 21.85 -53.65
CA GLY A 998 -13.48 21.57 -54.06
C GLY A 998 -13.18 20.16 -54.58
N PHE A 999 -14.18 19.31 -54.78
CA PHE A 999 -13.97 17.92 -55.20
C PHE A 999 -13.70 17.77 -56.71
N GLY A 1000 -12.79 16.83 -57.01
CA GLY A 1000 -12.47 16.46 -58.39
C GLY A 1000 -13.22 15.24 -58.96
N GLY A 1001 -13.68 14.32 -58.11
CA GLY A 1001 -14.43 13.11 -58.49
C GLY A 1001 -15.95 13.31 -58.54
N ASP A 1002 -16.70 12.25 -58.83
CA ASP A 1002 -18.18 12.29 -58.90
C ASP A 1002 -18.83 12.25 -57.49
N THR A 1003 -20.00 12.88 -57.33
CA THR A 1003 -20.90 12.59 -56.20
C THR A 1003 -22.04 11.69 -56.64
N SER A 1004 -22.47 10.78 -55.78
CA SER A 1004 -23.68 9.97 -56.02
C SER A 1004 -24.95 10.77 -55.70
N ASN A 1005 -26.09 10.09 -55.50
CA ASN A 1005 -27.37 10.77 -55.34
C ASN A 1005 -27.50 11.41 -53.96
N VAL A 1006 -28.13 12.58 -53.89
CA VAL A 1006 -28.45 13.28 -52.64
C VAL A 1006 -29.97 13.25 -52.44
N THR A 1007 -30.45 12.64 -51.36
CA THR A 1007 -31.86 12.61 -50.99
C THR A 1007 -32.05 13.29 -49.65
N ILE A 1008 -32.88 14.33 -49.59
CA ILE A 1008 -33.22 15.05 -48.36
C ILE A 1008 -34.74 14.98 -48.17
N THR A 1009 -35.19 14.49 -47.01
CA THR A 1009 -36.59 14.45 -46.60
C THR A 1009 -36.74 15.19 -45.28
N THR A 1010 -37.63 16.17 -45.20
CA THR A 1010 -37.87 16.94 -43.97
C THR A 1010 -39.35 16.97 -43.60
N GLY A 1011 -39.65 17.21 -42.32
CA GLY A 1011 -40.99 17.49 -41.81
C GLY A 1011 -41.50 18.90 -42.17
N ASN A 1012 -42.50 19.37 -41.44
CA ASN A 1012 -43.06 20.72 -41.58
C ASN A 1012 -42.10 21.78 -41.00
N ASN A 1013 -42.20 23.05 -41.42
CA ASN A 1013 -41.38 24.16 -40.93
C ASN A 1013 -39.85 23.96 -41.04
N ALA A 1014 -39.40 23.23 -42.06
CA ALA A 1014 -37.98 22.93 -42.20
C ALA A 1014 -37.27 23.93 -43.12
N ASP A 1015 -36.02 24.25 -42.80
CA ASP A 1015 -35.14 25.05 -43.66
C ASP A 1015 -34.07 24.12 -44.25
N VAL A 1016 -34.04 23.96 -45.57
CA VAL A 1016 -33.06 23.10 -46.26
C VAL A 1016 -32.16 23.96 -47.13
N GLU A 1017 -30.86 23.99 -46.84
CA GLU A 1017 -29.85 24.63 -47.67
C GLU A 1017 -28.91 23.57 -48.27
N VAL A 1018 -28.77 23.56 -49.59
CA VAL A 1018 -27.84 22.72 -50.34
C VAL A 1018 -26.88 23.61 -51.10
N LEU A 1019 -25.59 23.54 -50.78
CA LEU A 1019 -24.54 24.33 -51.41
C LEU A 1019 -23.52 23.40 -52.11
N LEU A 1020 -23.41 23.50 -53.43
CA LEU A 1020 -22.42 22.76 -54.22
C LEU A 1020 -21.48 23.77 -54.90
N GLU A 1021 -20.19 23.80 -54.53
CA GLU A 1021 -19.25 24.78 -55.06
C GLU A 1021 -17.95 24.15 -55.60
N ASN A 1022 -17.42 24.65 -56.72
CA ASN A 1022 -16.11 24.26 -57.27
C ASN A 1022 -15.93 22.74 -57.47
N PHE A 1023 -16.89 22.11 -58.14
CA PHE A 1023 -16.94 20.67 -58.37
C PHE A 1023 -16.52 20.35 -59.81
N THR A 1024 -15.39 19.66 -60.02
CA THR A 1024 -14.95 19.34 -61.40
C THR A 1024 -15.46 17.99 -61.93
N GLY A 1025 -16.07 17.17 -61.08
CA GLY A 1025 -16.70 15.90 -61.44
C GLY A 1025 -18.21 16.01 -61.73
N THR A 1026 -18.91 14.88 -61.81
CA THR A 1026 -20.37 14.79 -62.00
C THR A 1026 -21.09 14.73 -60.67
N ALA A 1027 -22.01 15.66 -60.39
CA ALA A 1027 -22.91 15.52 -59.24
C ALA A 1027 -24.12 14.65 -59.60
N GLY A 1028 -24.46 13.68 -58.76
CA GLY A 1028 -25.62 12.80 -58.94
C GLY A 1028 -26.96 13.54 -58.87
N ALA A 1029 -28.07 12.80 -58.94
CA ALA A 1029 -29.40 13.41 -58.82
C ALA A 1029 -29.65 13.89 -57.38
N THR A 1030 -30.25 15.06 -57.24
CA THR A 1030 -30.64 15.62 -55.94
C THR A 1030 -32.16 15.59 -55.80
N SER A 1031 -32.69 15.02 -54.72
CA SER A 1031 -34.12 14.92 -54.44
C SER A 1031 -34.42 15.50 -53.07
N ILE A 1032 -35.19 16.59 -53.00
CA ILE A 1032 -35.59 17.24 -51.76
C ILE A 1032 -37.11 17.13 -51.61
N THR A 1033 -37.56 16.55 -50.49
CA THR A 1033 -38.98 16.42 -50.13
C THR A 1033 -39.21 17.08 -48.78
N THR A 1034 -40.10 18.06 -48.67
CA THR A 1034 -40.38 18.76 -47.40
C THR A 1034 -41.86 18.68 -47.00
N GLY A 1035 -42.14 18.87 -45.72
CA GLY A 1035 -43.50 19.11 -45.20
C GLY A 1035 -44.02 20.51 -45.52
N THR A 1036 -45.03 20.98 -44.79
CA THR A 1036 -45.65 22.31 -44.99
C THR A 1036 -44.77 23.45 -44.46
N ASN A 1037 -44.93 24.68 -44.96
CA ASN A 1037 -44.23 25.89 -44.50
C ASN A 1037 -42.70 25.76 -44.42
N SER A 1038 -42.08 25.10 -45.41
CA SER A 1038 -40.62 24.88 -45.44
C SER A 1038 -39.94 25.81 -46.45
N ASP A 1039 -38.68 26.19 -46.20
CA ASP A 1039 -37.84 26.92 -47.15
C ASP A 1039 -36.75 26.00 -47.70
N VAL A 1040 -36.52 26.04 -49.01
CA VAL A 1040 -35.49 25.24 -49.69
C VAL A 1040 -34.60 26.15 -50.50
N VAL A 1041 -33.32 26.21 -50.18
CA VAL A 1041 -32.30 26.91 -50.96
C VAL A 1041 -31.35 25.89 -51.57
N PHE A 1042 -31.23 25.89 -52.88
CA PHE A 1042 -30.22 25.14 -53.61
C PHE A 1042 -29.31 26.12 -54.34
N SER A 1043 -28.01 26.06 -54.07
CA SER A 1043 -27.01 26.94 -54.66
C SER A 1043 -25.92 26.11 -55.35
N GLY A 1044 -25.72 26.35 -56.64
CA GLY A 1044 -24.67 25.70 -57.46
C GLY A 1044 -23.63 26.70 -57.96
N GLY A 1045 -22.36 26.43 -57.71
CA GLY A 1045 -21.20 27.18 -58.22
C GLY A 1045 -20.66 26.61 -59.54
N ASN A 1046 -19.33 26.66 -59.74
CA ASN A 1046 -18.69 26.05 -60.91
C ASN A 1046 -18.76 24.52 -60.81
N ILE A 1047 -19.62 23.87 -61.60
CA ILE A 1047 -19.86 22.43 -61.52
C ILE A 1047 -19.80 21.84 -62.94
N SER A 1048 -19.10 20.71 -63.14
CA SER A 1048 -18.97 20.16 -64.49
C SER A 1048 -20.31 19.65 -65.04
N SER A 1049 -21.06 18.89 -64.25
CA SER A 1049 -22.43 18.47 -64.53
C SER A 1049 -23.20 18.15 -63.25
N ILE A 1050 -24.51 18.42 -63.23
CA ILE A 1050 -25.42 18.08 -62.13
C ILE A 1050 -26.53 17.17 -62.67
N GLY A 1051 -26.87 16.11 -61.95
CA GLY A 1051 -28.05 15.30 -62.24
C GLY A 1051 -29.36 16.10 -62.13
N GLY A 1052 -30.50 15.40 -62.23
CA GLY A 1052 -31.80 16.06 -62.04
C GLY A 1052 -32.01 16.51 -60.60
N LEU A 1053 -32.57 17.71 -60.42
CA LEU A 1053 -33.07 18.21 -59.13
C LEU A 1053 -34.58 17.96 -59.02
N THR A 1054 -35.00 17.11 -58.09
CA THR A 1054 -36.43 16.85 -57.81
C THR A 1054 -36.85 17.58 -56.55
N LEU A 1055 -37.92 18.38 -56.62
CA LEU A 1055 -38.52 19.06 -55.47
C LEU A 1055 -39.97 18.57 -55.27
N ALA A 1056 -40.29 18.10 -54.07
CA ALA A 1056 -41.61 17.56 -53.75
C ALA A 1056 -42.11 18.01 -52.37
N GLY A 1057 -43.44 18.03 -52.20
CA GLY A 1057 -44.07 18.39 -50.93
C GLY A 1057 -44.44 19.87 -50.83
N GLY A 1058 -44.21 20.46 -49.67
CA GLY A 1058 -44.56 21.86 -49.39
C GLY A 1058 -46.07 22.12 -49.29
N ASP A 1059 -46.38 23.38 -49.05
CA ASP A 1059 -47.71 24.00 -49.15
C ASP A 1059 -47.58 25.41 -49.72
N SER A 1060 -48.67 26.18 -49.77
CA SER A 1060 -48.65 27.54 -50.31
C SER A 1060 -47.80 28.54 -49.53
N ALA A 1061 -47.39 28.24 -48.30
CA ALA A 1061 -46.50 29.07 -47.49
C ALA A 1061 -45.02 28.71 -47.69
N SER A 1062 -44.75 27.54 -48.27
CA SER A 1062 -43.39 27.06 -48.53
C SER A 1062 -42.74 27.83 -49.68
N THR A 1063 -41.43 28.03 -49.60
CA THR A 1063 -40.63 28.67 -50.64
C THR A 1063 -39.51 27.74 -51.09
N ALA A 1064 -39.18 27.80 -52.37
CA ALA A 1064 -38.00 27.14 -52.91
C ALA A 1064 -37.22 28.14 -53.76
N SER A 1065 -35.91 28.10 -53.65
CA SER A 1065 -34.97 29.00 -54.30
C SER A 1065 -33.82 28.19 -54.86
N ILE A 1066 -33.71 28.14 -56.18
CA ILE A 1066 -32.66 27.43 -56.91
C ILE A 1066 -31.81 28.50 -57.60
N HIS A 1067 -30.55 28.64 -57.21
CA HIS A 1067 -29.61 29.59 -57.80
C HIS A 1067 -28.39 28.86 -58.32
N VAL A 1068 -28.18 28.89 -59.63
CA VAL A 1068 -26.95 28.39 -60.25
C VAL A 1068 -26.15 29.58 -60.75
N THR A 1069 -25.10 29.95 -60.02
CA THR A 1069 -24.34 31.20 -60.24
C THR A 1069 -22.98 30.98 -60.92
N GLY A 1070 -22.49 29.73 -60.96
CA GLY A 1070 -21.25 29.35 -61.65
C GLY A 1070 -21.49 28.57 -62.95
N THR A 1071 -20.42 28.32 -63.72
CA THR A 1071 -20.55 27.63 -65.02
C THR A 1071 -20.96 26.17 -64.80
N VAL A 1072 -22.12 25.77 -65.32
CA VAL A 1072 -22.60 24.38 -65.32
C VAL A 1072 -22.75 23.88 -66.75
N ASN A 1073 -21.97 22.85 -67.13
CA ASN A 1073 -21.98 22.39 -68.53
C ASN A 1073 -23.17 21.48 -68.85
N ASP A 1074 -23.67 20.71 -67.89
CA ASP A 1074 -24.84 19.84 -68.07
C ASP A 1074 -25.67 19.83 -66.78
N PHE A 1075 -26.98 20.06 -66.89
CA PHE A 1075 -27.90 20.10 -65.76
C PHE A 1075 -29.12 19.25 -66.10
N GLY A 1076 -29.35 18.18 -65.33
CA GLY A 1076 -30.39 17.19 -65.59
C GLY A 1076 -31.83 17.73 -65.52
N GLY A 1077 -32.00 18.99 -65.09
CA GLY A 1077 -33.26 19.70 -65.03
C GLY A 1077 -33.83 19.83 -63.62
N VAL A 1078 -34.89 20.62 -63.47
CA VAL A 1078 -35.68 20.77 -62.24
C VAL A 1078 -37.03 20.08 -62.41
N ALA A 1079 -37.36 19.16 -61.51
CA ALA A 1079 -38.64 18.43 -61.46
C ALA A 1079 -39.42 18.83 -60.19
N GLY A 1080 -40.04 20.00 -60.22
CA GLY A 1080 -40.83 20.56 -59.12
C GLY A 1080 -42.34 20.39 -59.25
N SER A 1081 -42.84 19.54 -60.15
CA SER A 1081 -44.28 19.44 -60.46
C SER A 1081 -45.17 19.07 -59.26
N THR A 1082 -44.59 18.45 -58.23
CA THR A 1082 -45.25 18.10 -56.97
C THR A 1082 -45.05 19.11 -55.84
N TRP A 1083 -44.27 20.17 -56.05
CA TRP A 1083 -44.10 21.28 -55.12
C TRP A 1083 -45.35 22.17 -55.10
N LYS A 1084 -45.84 22.54 -53.91
CA LYS A 1084 -47.05 23.36 -53.77
C LYS A 1084 -46.79 24.83 -53.46
N GLY A 1085 -45.56 25.16 -53.06
CA GLY A 1085 -45.14 26.51 -52.69
C GLY A 1085 -44.68 27.35 -53.87
N ALA A 1086 -44.27 28.59 -53.57
CA ALA A 1086 -43.65 29.46 -54.56
C ALA A 1086 -42.23 28.97 -54.86
N MET A 1087 -41.76 29.14 -56.09
CA MET A 1087 -40.41 28.72 -56.47
C MET A 1087 -39.69 29.77 -57.30
N THR A 1088 -38.47 30.14 -56.90
CA THR A 1088 -37.55 30.95 -57.70
C THR A 1088 -36.49 30.03 -58.27
N VAL A 1089 -36.31 30.02 -59.59
CA VAL A 1089 -35.33 29.19 -60.29
C VAL A 1089 -34.47 30.10 -61.15
N ASP A 1090 -33.20 30.25 -60.85
CA ASP A 1090 -32.23 30.98 -61.67
C ASP A 1090 -31.19 30.01 -62.21
N LEU A 1091 -31.28 29.71 -63.51
CA LEU A 1091 -30.36 28.83 -64.22
C LEU A 1091 -29.55 29.59 -65.27
N SER A 1092 -29.39 30.90 -65.11
CA SER A 1092 -28.74 31.77 -66.10
C SER A 1092 -27.28 31.41 -66.41
N ALA A 1093 -26.63 30.66 -65.53
CA ALA A 1093 -25.25 30.18 -65.70
C ALA A 1093 -25.13 28.76 -66.30
N VAL A 1094 -26.25 28.10 -66.64
CA VAL A 1094 -26.28 26.78 -67.28
C VAL A 1094 -26.16 26.93 -68.81
N VAL A 1095 -25.24 26.17 -69.42
CA VAL A 1095 -24.80 26.38 -70.82
C VAL A 1095 -25.52 25.44 -71.83
N VAL A 1096 -26.27 24.46 -71.36
CA VAL A 1096 -27.03 23.50 -72.18
C VAL A 1096 -28.50 23.59 -71.81
N GLY A 1097 -29.38 23.41 -72.80
CA GLY A 1097 -30.84 23.44 -72.60
C GLY A 1097 -31.32 22.36 -71.64
N THR A 1098 -32.27 22.70 -70.76
CA THR A 1098 -32.71 21.85 -69.65
C THR A 1098 -34.22 21.68 -69.61
N THR A 1099 -34.69 20.75 -68.76
CA THR A 1099 -36.11 20.63 -68.45
C THR A 1099 -36.42 21.25 -67.10
N VAL A 1100 -37.30 22.25 -67.06
CA VAL A 1100 -37.75 22.90 -65.83
C VAL A 1100 -39.26 22.66 -65.67
N GLN A 1101 -39.64 21.98 -64.61
CA GLN A 1101 -41.03 21.78 -64.20
C GLN A 1101 -41.24 22.49 -62.87
N VAL A 1102 -42.19 23.41 -62.83
CA VAL A 1102 -42.48 24.18 -61.61
C VAL A 1102 -43.82 23.80 -60.97
N GLY A 1103 -43.94 24.14 -59.69
CA GLY A 1103 -45.04 23.74 -58.81
C GLY A 1103 -46.26 24.65 -58.89
N ALA A 1104 -47.26 24.40 -58.05
CA ALA A 1104 -48.56 25.08 -58.11
C ALA A 1104 -48.63 26.47 -57.43
N GLY A 1105 -47.60 26.92 -56.71
CA GLY A 1105 -47.64 28.10 -55.82
C GLY A 1105 -47.23 29.43 -56.46
N GLY A 1106 -46.97 29.47 -57.77
CA GLY A 1106 -46.49 30.66 -58.48
C GLY A 1106 -44.97 30.78 -58.41
N SER A 1107 -44.33 30.81 -59.57
CA SER A 1107 -42.88 30.60 -59.70
C SER A 1107 -42.24 31.70 -60.53
N ASN A 1108 -40.98 32.02 -60.27
CA ASN A 1108 -40.18 32.91 -61.11
C ASN A 1108 -38.97 32.12 -61.63
N VAL A 1109 -38.92 31.87 -62.93
CA VAL A 1109 -37.90 31.05 -63.57
C VAL A 1109 -37.08 31.93 -64.50
N THR A 1110 -35.76 31.93 -64.35
CA THR A 1110 -34.80 32.51 -65.29
C THR A 1110 -34.11 31.37 -66.04
N GLY A 1111 -34.30 31.33 -67.36
CA GLY A 1111 -33.91 30.24 -68.26
C GLY A 1111 -32.41 30.00 -68.43
N THR A 1112 -32.07 28.93 -69.13
CA THR A 1112 -30.68 28.57 -69.48
C THR A 1112 -30.26 29.19 -70.82
N GLN A 1113 -29.05 28.88 -71.28
CA GLN A 1113 -28.70 29.02 -72.70
C GLN A 1113 -28.97 27.68 -73.41
N GLY A 1114 -29.96 27.57 -74.31
CA GLY A 1114 -30.09 26.37 -75.15
C GLY A 1114 -31.49 25.99 -75.60
N SER A 1115 -31.77 24.67 -75.67
CA SER A 1115 -33.12 24.14 -75.96
C SER A 1115 -33.85 23.78 -74.67
N ASP A 1116 -34.70 24.66 -74.16
CA ASP A 1116 -35.39 24.45 -72.87
C ASP A 1116 -36.77 23.77 -73.04
N ASN A 1117 -37.11 22.88 -72.11
CA ASN A 1117 -38.47 22.36 -71.91
C ASN A 1117 -39.05 22.91 -70.61
N ILE A 1118 -40.09 23.72 -70.70
CA ILE A 1118 -40.66 24.42 -69.56
C ILE A 1118 -42.10 23.97 -69.33
N PHE A 1119 -42.38 23.55 -68.10
CA PHE A 1119 -43.72 23.15 -67.67
C PHE A 1119 -44.13 23.99 -66.46
N MET A 1120 -45.07 24.91 -66.69
CA MET A 1120 -45.63 25.78 -65.66
C MET A 1120 -46.75 25.09 -64.88
N GLY A 1121 -46.89 25.47 -63.61
CA GLY A 1121 -47.79 24.86 -62.65
C GLY A 1121 -49.15 25.56 -62.60
N ALA A 1122 -49.99 25.27 -61.60
CA ALA A 1122 -51.32 25.89 -61.54
C ALA A 1122 -51.33 27.35 -61.01
N GLY A 1123 -50.18 27.85 -60.53
CA GLY A 1123 -50.01 29.18 -59.95
C GLY A 1123 -49.85 30.27 -61.00
N VAL A 1124 -49.55 31.50 -60.57
CA VAL A 1124 -49.14 32.59 -61.47
C VAL A 1124 -47.63 32.49 -61.62
N ASP A 1125 -47.17 31.91 -62.72
CA ASP A 1125 -45.74 31.72 -62.97
C ASP A 1125 -45.18 32.82 -63.88
N THR A 1126 -43.90 33.16 -63.75
CA THR A 1126 -43.15 34.08 -64.61
C THR A 1126 -41.91 33.38 -65.14
N TYR A 1127 -41.70 33.41 -66.45
CA TYR A 1127 -40.45 32.97 -67.08
C TYR A 1127 -39.71 34.15 -67.69
N HIS A 1128 -38.46 34.35 -67.30
CA HIS A 1128 -37.53 35.30 -67.87
C HIS A 1128 -36.48 34.56 -68.70
N PHE A 1129 -36.29 34.97 -69.96
CA PHE A 1129 -35.16 34.49 -70.75
C PHE A 1129 -33.88 35.19 -70.28
N ALA A 1130 -32.84 34.44 -69.93
CA ALA A 1130 -31.55 34.99 -69.55
C ALA A 1130 -30.84 35.60 -70.77
N ALA A 1131 -30.29 36.81 -70.65
CA ALA A 1131 -29.49 37.43 -71.72
C ALA A 1131 -28.04 37.72 -71.32
N PRO A 1132 -27.15 36.71 -71.32
CA PRO A 1132 -25.72 36.94 -71.38
C PRO A 1132 -25.14 36.43 -72.71
N GLY A 1133 -24.83 37.34 -73.64
CA GLY A 1133 -23.83 37.08 -74.70
C GLY A 1133 -24.31 36.92 -76.15
N GLY A 1134 -25.59 37.11 -76.48
CA GLY A 1134 -26.06 37.15 -77.88
C GLY A 1134 -26.24 35.79 -78.56
N ALA A 1135 -26.26 34.68 -77.80
CA ALA A 1135 -26.72 33.38 -78.28
C ALA A 1135 -28.25 33.35 -78.40
N ALA A 1136 -28.77 32.68 -79.44
CA ALA A 1136 -30.20 32.46 -79.61
C ALA A 1136 -30.66 31.37 -78.65
N ASP A 1137 -31.55 31.70 -77.72
CA ASP A 1137 -32.20 30.72 -76.85
C ASP A 1137 -33.45 30.12 -77.54
N VAL A 1138 -33.71 28.83 -77.33
CA VAL A 1138 -34.73 28.05 -78.04
C VAL A 1138 -35.67 27.39 -77.03
N LEU A 1139 -36.92 27.85 -77.01
CA LEU A 1139 -37.97 27.15 -76.27
C LEU A 1139 -38.44 25.94 -77.08
N PHE A 1140 -38.08 24.72 -76.65
CA PHE A 1140 -38.36 23.48 -77.37
C PHE A 1140 -39.77 22.94 -77.08
N ALA A 1141 -40.20 22.98 -75.82
CA ALA A 1141 -41.55 22.64 -75.40
C ALA A 1141 -42.00 23.55 -74.25
N PHE A 1142 -43.21 24.09 -74.35
CA PHE A 1142 -43.81 24.91 -73.30
C PHE A 1142 -45.21 24.39 -72.97
N LYS A 1143 -45.47 24.18 -71.69
CA LYS A 1143 -46.81 23.88 -71.20
C LYS A 1143 -47.19 24.94 -70.17
N ALA A 1144 -48.14 25.80 -70.54
CA ALA A 1144 -48.73 26.76 -69.62
C ALA A 1144 -49.49 26.06 -68.51
N GLY A 1145 -49.51 26.72 -67.38
CA GLY A 1145 -50.28 26.43 -66.20
C GLY A 1145 -51.77 26.70 -66.32
N ALA A 1146 -52.46 26.56 -65.18
CA ALA A 1146 -53.84 27.00 -65.04
C ALA A 1146 -53.97 28.46 -64.55
N GLY A 1147 -52.88 29.07 -64.10
CA GLY A 1147 -52.86 30.46 -63.65
C GLY A 1147 -52.47 31.44 -64.76
N ALA A 1148 -52.43 32.72 -64.41
CA ALA A 1148 -52.15 33.83 -65.32
C ALA A 1148 -50.64 33.98 -65.58
N ASP A 1149 -50.05 32.97 -66.20
CA ASP A 1149 -48.60 32.90 -66.40
C ASP A 1149 -48.08 34.01 -67.32
N VAL A 1150 -46.90 34.53 -67.01
CA VAL A 1150 -46.18 35.57 -67.73
C VAL A 1150 -44.92 34.98 -68.34
N ILE A 1151 -44.73 35.20 -69.64
CA ILE A 1151 -43.46 34.90 -70.31
C ILE A 1151 -42.86 36.24 -70.73
N ASP A 1152 -41.73 36.63 -70.14
CA ASP A 1152 -40.99 37.83 -70.54
C ASP A 1152 -40.14 37.53 -71.79
N VAL A 1153 -40.72 37.76 -72.96
CA VAL A 1153 -40.15 37.45 -74.28
C VAL A 1153 -39.13 38.47 -74.80
N ALA A 1154 -38.63 39.40 -73.97
CA ALA A 1154 -37.72 40.48 -74.41
C ALA A 1154 -36.45 40.03 -75.17
N HIS A 1155 -36.07 38.74 -75.08
CA HIS A 1155 -34.84 38.19 -75.66
C HIS A 1155 -35.03 36.94 -76.56
N VAL A 1156 -36.26 36.58 -76.96
CA VAL A 1156 -36.49 35.38 -77.78
C VAL A 1156 -36.25 35.67 -79.27
N THR A 1157 -35.36 34.91 -79.91
CA THR A 1157 -34.97 35.12 -81.32
C THR A 1157 -35.60 34.13 -82.31
N ASN A 1158 -36.18 33.01 -81.85
CA ASN A 1158 -36.86 32.04 -82.72
C ASN A 1158 -37.86 31.14 -81.96
N PHE A 1159 -39.15 31.16 -82.33
CA PHE A 1159 -40.15 30.19 -81.86
C PHE A 1159 -40.30 29.06 -82.88
N THR A 1160 -39.96 27.82 -82.50
CA THR A 1160 -40.17 26.66 -83.38
C THR A 1160 -41.52 26.03 -83.03
N ALA A 1161 -42.51 26.11 -83.93
CA ALA A 1161 -43.87 25.64 -83.67
C ALA A 1161 -43.93 24.10 -83.55
N ASN A 1162 -43.95 23.58 -82.31
CA ASN A 1162 -44.33 22.21 -82.01
C ASN A 1162 -45.37 22.21 -80.86
N THR A 1163 -46.57 21.71 -81.15
CA THR A 1163 -47.70 21.38 -80.25
C THR A 1163 -47.93 22.29 -79.03
N TYR A 1164 -48.53 23.47 -79.25
CA TYR A 1164 -49.16 24.26 -78.17
C TYR A 1164 -50.56 23.73 -77.87
N THR A 1165 -50.83 23.33 -76.62
CA THR A 1165 -52.21 23.16 -76.12
C THR A 1165 -52.63 24.44 -75.39
N THR A 1166 -53.43 25.28 -76.03
CA THR A 1166 -53.96 26.52 -75.42
C THR A 1166 -55.04 26.20 -74.38
N ASN A 1167 -54.87 26.64 -73.14
CA ASN A 1167 -55.93 26.78 -72.14
C ASN A 1167 -56.59 28.16 -72.31
N THR A 1168 -57.92 28.22 -72.37
CA THR A 1168 -58.70 29.39 -72.84
C THR A 1168 -59.01 30.44 -71.76
N ALA A 1169 -58.02 30.91 -70.99
CA ALA A 1169 -58.21 32.05 -70.09
C ALA A 1169 -56.94 32.92 -70.00
N ASP A 1170 -57.07 34.18 -70.45
CA ASP A 1170 -56.19 35.33 -70.27
C ASP A 1170 -54.67 35.09 -70.20
N THR A 1171 -54.03 35.00 -71.36
CA THR A 1171 -52.59 35.32 -71.49
C THR A 1171 -52.47 36.79 -71.91
N ILE A 1172 -52.13 37.67 -70.95
CA ILE A 1172 -51.82 39.08 -71.24
C ILE A 1172 -50.42 39.13 -71.85
N LEU A 1173 -50.34 39.09 -73.18
CA LEU A 1173 -49.14 39.50 -73.92
C LEU A 1173 -49.08 41.03 -73.93
N ASN A 1174 -48.34 41.62 -73.00
CA ASN A 1174 -48.04 43.06 -73.02
C ASN A 1174 -46.95 43.37 -74.05
N ASP A 1175 -47.44 43.57 -75.28
CA ASP A 1175 -47.09 44.57 -76.29
C ASP A 1175 -45.78 44.55 -77.11
N GLU A 1176 -45.98 44.92 -78.38
CA GLU A 1176 -45.05 45.42 -79.40
C GLU A 1176 -43.90 44.51 -79.91
N ALA A 1177 -44.20 43.61 -80.87
CA ALA A 1177 -43.51 43.53 -82.19
C ALA A 1177 -43.69 42.19 -82.94
N ALA A 1178 -44.83 42.00 -83.63
CA ALA A 1178 -45.00 41.19 -84.87
C ALA A 1178 -46.51 41.11 -85.14
N LYS A 1179 -47.17 42.02 -85.85
CA LYS A 1179 -46.95 42.45 -87.24
C LYS A 1179 -46.80 41.27 -88.22
N LEU A 1180 -47.93 41.01 -88.89
CA LEU A 1180 -48.12 40.35 -90.19
C LEU A 1180 -47.84 38.85 -90.22
N THR A 1181 -48.89 38.02 -90.30
CA THR A 1181 -49.36 37.38 -91.55
C THR A 1181 -50.46 36.36 -91.22
N ASP A 1182 -51.72 36.79 -91.08
CA ASP A 1182 -52.83 36.06 -91.71
C ASP A 1182 -54.02 37.01 -91.90
N ILE A 1183 -53.78 38.03 -92.74
CA ILE A 1183 -54.88 38.71 -93.40
C ILE A 1183 -55.19 37.92 -94.66
N ALA A 1184 -56.26 37.14 -94.50
CA ALA A 1184 -57.27 36.84 -95.50
C ALA A 1184 -56.85 35.94 -96.67
N GLY A 1185 -57.35 34.69 -96.64
CA GLY A 1185 -58.20 34.18 -97.72
C GLY A 1185 -57.70 34.33 -99.16
N GLY A 1186 -56.39 34.36 -99.40
CA GLY A 1186 -55.76 34.43 -100.72
C GLY A 1186 -56.19 35.59 -101.63
N GLN A 1187 -56.55 36.77 -101.11
CA GLN A 1187 -56.97 37.91 -101.94
C GLN A 1187 -55.79 38.85 -102.30
N ASP A 1188 -55.68 39.22 -103.58
CA ASP A 1188 -54.62 40.09 -104.11
C ASP A 1188 -54.96 41.59 -103.95
N LEU A 1189 -54.37 42.23 -102.95
CA LEU A 1189 -54.56 43.65 -102.62
C LEU A 1189 -53.96 44.63 -103.64
N THR A 1190 -53.30 44.15 -104.71
CA THR A 1190 -52.78 45.03 -105.79
C THR A 1190 -53.83 45.39 -106.84
N THR A 1191 -55.04 44.84 -106.74
CA THR A 1191 -56.15 45.08 -107.67
C THR A 1191 -57.35 45.73 -106.98
N ALA A 1192 -58.07 46.61 -107.69
CA ALA A 1192 -59.31 47.22 -107.19
C ALA A 1192 -60.35 46.17 -106.76
N ALA A 1193 -60.33 44.98 -107.38
CA ALA A 1193 -61.20 43.85 -107.05
C ALA A 1193 -60.82 43.18 -105.73
N GLY A 1194 -59.52 42.99 -105.43
CA GLY A 1194 -59.06 42.40 -104.18
C GLY A 1194 -59.27 43.30 -102.96
N VAL A 1195 -59.14 44.63 -103.13
CA VAL A 1195 -59.44 45.62 -102.08
C VAL A 1195 -60.95 45.69 -101.79
N LYS A 1196 -61.80 45.65 -102.83
CA LYS A 1196 -63.27 45.60 -102.68
C LYS A 1196 -63.73 44.29 -102.02
N ALA A 1197 -63.09 43.16 -102.34
CA ALA A 1197 -63.39 41.87 -101.71
C ALA A 1197 -62.98 41.82 -100.24
N ALA A 1198 -61.88 42.49 -99.85
CA ALA A 1198 -61.44 42.58 -98.46
C ALA A 1198 -62.36 43.47 -97.59
N LEU A 1199 -62.93 44.54 -98.17
CA LEU A 1199 -63.92 45.41 -97.51
C LEU A 1199 -65.29 44.74 -97.34
N ASN A 1200 -65.75 43.95 -98.31
CA ASN A 1200 -67.05 43.27 -98.28
C ASN A 1200 -67.06 41.94 -97.48
N ALA A 1201 -65.90 41.34 -97.20
CA ALA A 1201 -65.80 40.02 -96.54
C ALA A 1201 -66.03 40.03 -95.02
N GLY A 1202 -66.22 41.21 -94.39
CA GLY A 1202 -66.57 41.32 -92.97
C GLY A 1202 -65.49 40.78 -92.04
N GLY A 1203 -64.47 41.60 -91.77
CA GLY A 1203 -63.37 41.32 -90.83
C GLY A 1203 -62.84 42.62 -90.22
N GLU A 1204 -61.59 42.64 -89.75
CA GLU A 1204 -60.95 43.76 -89.02
C GLU A 1204 -60.94 45.12 -89.76
N TYR A 1205 -61.26 45.15 -91.06
CA TYR A 1205 -61.44 46.37 -91.86
C TYR A 1205 -62.88 46.91 -91.89
N ALA A 1206 -63.85 46.22 -91.29
CA ALA A 1206 -65.24 46.67 -91.18
C ALA A 1206 -65.46 47.76 -90.12
N LEU A 1207 -64.40 48.14 -89.38
CA LEU A 1207 -64.39 49.20 -88.36
C LEU A 1207 -63.80 50.52 -88.88
N ILE A 1208 -63.56 50.66 -90.18
CA ILE A 1208 -63.19 51.95 -90.77
C ILE A 1208 -64.46 52.82 -90.81
N ASP A 1209 -64.66 53.59 -89.75
CA ASP A 1209 -65.72 54.59 -89.60
C ASP A 1209 -65.43 55.77 -90.56
N VAL A 1210 -66.03 55.73 -91.76
CA VAL A 1210 -65.96 56.82 -92.73
C VAL A 1210 -67.01 57.86 -92.34
N ALA A 1211 -66.69 58.67 -91.32
CA ALA A 1211 -67.54 59.79 -90.93
C ALA A 1211 -67.74 60.74 -92.13
N ALA A 1212 -69.01 60.99 -92.47
CA ALA A 1212 -69.42 61.83 -93.58
C ALA A 1212 -68.69 63.19 -93.56
N ASN A 1213 -67.89 63.42 -94.61
CA ASN A 1213 -67.28 64.68 -95.06
C ASN A 1213 -65.75 64.87 -94.90
N SER A 1214 -64.91 63.83 -95.02
CA SER A 1214 -63.46 64.02 -95.21
C SER A 1214 -62.84 62.99 -96.16
N SER A 1215 -62.08 63.49 -97.14
CA SER A 1215 -61.55 62.78 -98.31
C SER A 1215 -60.27 61.96 -98.02
N SER A 1216 -60.13 60.83 -98.74
CA SER A 1216 -58.87 60.07 -98.98
C SER A 1216 -58.31 59.21 -97.83
N THR A 1217 -58.44 57.88 -97.95
CA THR A 1217 -57.77 56.89 -97.07
C THR A 1217 -56.49 56.38 -97.73
N PHE A 1218 -55.33 56.56 -97.09
CA PHE A 1218 -54.03 56.10 -97.60
C PHE A 1218 -53.70 54.69 -97.10
N ILE A 1219 -53.41 53.75 -98.01
CA ILE A 1219 -52.94 52.40 -97.67
C ILE A 1219 -51.52 52.24 -98.22
N THR A 1220 -50.51 52.12 -97.36
CA THR A 1220 -49.13 51.86 -97.76
C THR A 1220 -48.75 50.40 -97.53
N ALA A 1221 -48.29 49.70 -98.57
CA ALA A 1221 -47.74 48.35 -98.48
C ALA A 1221 -46.28 48.35 -98.95
N ALA A 1222 -45.34 47.92 -98.10
CA ALA A 1222 -43.93 47.77 -98.46
C ALA A 1222 -43.57 46.29 -98.64
N SER A 1223 -43.01 45.89 -99.79
CA SER A 1223 -42.46 44.55 -100.00
C SER A 1223 -40.93 44.57 -99.91
N ALA A 1224 -40.35 43.45 -99.46
CA ALA A 1224 -38.98 43.33 -98.95
C ALA A 1224 -37.84 43.59 -99.95
N THR A 1225 -38.09 43.96 -101.21
CA THR A 1225 -37.01 44.18 -102.20
C THR A 1225 -37.15 45.42 -103.11
N SER A 1226 -38.21 46.22 -102.99
CA SER A 1226 -38.31 47.58 -103.57
C SER A 1226 -39.55 48.31 -103.04
N GLN A 1227 -39.40 49.47 -102.38
CA GLN A 1227 -40.56 50.24 -101.89
C GLN A 1227 -41.33 50.87 -103.07
N GLN A 1228 -42.56 50.40 -103.32
CA GLN A 1228 -43.54 51.06 -104.18
C GLN A 1228 -44.74 51.50 -103.32
N PHE A 1229 -45.13 52.77 -103.40
CA PHE A 1229 -46.30 53.29 -102.70
C PHE A 1229 -47.50 53.35 -103.65
N PHE A 1230 -48.63 52.73 -103.29
CA PHE A 1230 -49.89 52.76 -104.05
C PHE A 1230 -50.88 53.69 -103.35
N VAL A 1231 -51.48 54.65 -104.06
CA VAL A 1231 -52.50 55.57 -103.50
C VAL A 1231 -53.86 55.21 -104.09
N TRP A 1232 -54.85 54.92 -103.25
CA TRP A 1232 -56.21 54.54 -103.66
C TRP A 1232 -57.23 55.61 -103.23
N GLU A 1233 -58.23 55.88 -104.08
CA GLU A 1233 -59.40 56.70 -103.76
C GLU A 1233 -60.64 55.81 -103.68
N VAL A 1234 -61.39 55.94 -102.58
CA VAL A 1234 -62.62 55.19 -102.30
C VAL A 1234 -63.78 56.18 -102.26
N VAL A 1235 -64.82 55.94 -103.05
CA VAL A 1235 -66.02 56.79 -103.11
C VAL A 1235 -67.23 55.97 -102.67
N GLU A 1236 -67.92 56.42 -101.63
CA GLU A 1236 -69.14 55.83 -101.09
C GLU A 1236 -70.35 56.74 -101.39
N ASN A 1237 -71.45 56.17 -101.89
CA ASN A 1237 -72.69 56.90 -102.19
C ASN A 1237 -73.68 56.76 -101.03
N THR A 1238 -74.28 57.86 -100.58
CA THR A 1238 -75.05 57.99 -99.33
C THR A 1238 -76.43 57.30 -99.33
N ALA A 1239 -76.63 56.21 -100.07
CA ALA A 1239 -77.95 55.56 -100.21
C ALA A 1239 -77.98 54.03 -100.10
N ASP A 1240 -76.84 53.32 -100.03
CA ASP A 1240 -76.79 51.87 -99.77
C ASP A 1240 -75.40 51.49 -99.21
N THR A 1241 -75.32 50.57 -98.25
CA THR A 1241 -74.07 50.24 -97.49
C THR A 1241 -73.10 49.33 -98.28
N GLU A 1242 -72.83 49.64 -99.55
CA GLU A 1242 -71.91 48.87 -100.40
C GLU A 1242 -70.90 49.80 -101.12
N VAL A 1243 -69.60 49.48 -101.08
CA VAL A 1243 -68.53 50.31 -101.68
C VAL A 1243 -68.64 50.32 -103.20
N ASP A 1244 -69.00 51.45 -103.80
CA ASP A 1244 -69.32 51.52 -105.23
C ASP A 1244 -68.06 51.55 -106.12
N THR A 1245 -67.02 52.33 -105.77
CA THR A 1245 -65.77 52.40 -106.58
C THR A 1245 -64.47 52.56 -105.75
N VAL A 1246 -63.41 51.84 -106.15
CA VAL A 1246 -62.03 51.95 -105.66
C VAL A 1246 -61.11 52.19 -106.86
N THR A 1247 -60.39 53.32 -106.89
CA THR A 1247 -59.53 53.71 -108.04
C THR A 1247 -58.09 53.94 -107.59
N LEU A 1248 -57.11 53.34 -108.29
CA LEU A 1248 -55.68 53.61 -108.04
C LEU A 1248 -55.30 54.97 -108.65
N VAL A 1249 -54.88 55.91 -107.81
CA VAL A 1249 -54.60 57.31 -108.19
C VAL A 1249 -53.11 57.56 -108.43
N GLY A 1250 -52.21 56.67 -108.02
CA GLY A 1250 -50.78 56.76 -108.37
C GLY A 1250 -49.88 55.68 -107.75
N VAL A 1251 -48.71 55.48 -108.38
CA VAL A 1251 -47.61 54.61 -107.91
C VAL A 1251 -46.31 55.41 -107.86
N VAL A 1252 -45.61 55.42 -106.72
CA VAL A 1252 -44.37 56.20 -106.52
C VAL A 1252 -43.20 55.30 -106.11
N ASN A 1253 -42.06 55.45 -106.78
CA ASN A 1253 -40.92 54.50 -106.70
C ASN A 1253 -39.70 55.00 -105.89
N THR A 1254 -39.72 56.20 -105.29
CA THR A 1254 -38.64 56.71 -104.41
C THR A 1254 -39.16 57.70 -103.36
N SER A 1255 -38.55 57.75 -102.17
CA SER A 1255 -39.01 58.59 -101.04
C SER A 1255 -38.86 60.10 -101.28
N THR A 1256 -37.98 60.52 -102.19
CA THR A 1256 -37.80 61.94 -102.58
C THR A 1256 -38.90 62.47 -103.50
N ALA A 1257 -39.73 61.59 -104.09
CA ALA A 1257 -40.91 61.97 -104.88
C ALA A 1257 -42.21 62.02 -104.05
N PHE A 1258 -42.24 61.40 -102.86
CA PHE A 1258 -43.41 61.39 -101.98
C PHE A 1258 -43.72 62.79 -101.42
N SER A 1259 -42.69 63.53 -101.00
CA SER A 1259 -42.83 64.92 -100.53
C SER A 1259 -43.19 65.91 -101.65
N ALA A 1260 -42.84 65.62 -102.92
CA ALA A 1260 -43.25 66.43 -104.07
C ALA A 1260 -44.68 66.13 -104.56
N LEU A 1261 -45.17 64.90 -104.37
CA LEU A 1261 -46.55 64.51 -104.69
C LEU A 1261 -47.56 64.97 -103.61
N VAL A 1262 -47.14 64.98 -102.34
CA VAL A 1262 -47.92 65.51 -101.21
C VAL A 1262 -48.01 67.05 -101.25
N ALA A 1263 -46.97 67.75 -101.73
CA ALA A 1263 -46.99 69.22 -101.86
C ALA A 1263 -47.77 69.74 -103.09
N ALA A 1264 -48.11 68.88 -104.06
CA ALA A 1264 -48.77 69.28 -105.31
C ALA A 1264 -50.31 69.07 -105.32
N ASN A 1265 -50.89 68.34 -104.36
CA ASN A 1265 -52.29 67.87 -104.45
C ASN A 1265 -53.11 67.93 -103.14
N LEU A 1266 -52.72 68.70 -102.11
CA LEU A 1266 -53.57 68.97 -100.94
C LEU A 1266 -53.50 70.44 -100.52
N VAL A 1267 -54.32 71.25 -101.22
CA VAL A 1267 -55.12 72.35 -100.65
C VAL A 1267 -56.53 71.81 -100.51
#